data_AF-A0A0G9H4I2-F1
#
_entry.id   AF-A0A0G9H4I2-F1
#
_cell.length_a   1.000
_cell.length_b   1.000
_cell.length_c   1.000
_cell.angle_alpha   90.00
_cell.angle_beta   90.00
_cell.angle_gamma   90.00
#
_symmetry.space_group_name_H-M   'P 1'
#
loop_
_entity.id
_entity.type
_entity.pdbx_description
1 polymer ?
#
loop_
_entity_poly.entity_id
_entity_poly.type
_entity_poly.pdbx_seq_one_letter_code
_entity_poly.pdbx_strand_id
1 'polypeptide(L)'
;MRAATDGVVRLSVSGDPERCHELVPLAMALLHRTQERARVGGLPQLSAQQRLDADAYAYVVIAGGINAVHIVAGSGPTIVEAVDVGAVDIPDFLSGVVQSGYIEKVPADPPTPAYTTLNQFHPTQSCADRFKLAPGFQHIQRLAVEPADALATDLKNPDDQSPKVYSQYTRLRPTMYSGSMRHLVQILMGFGKPRVVHGQAKSIYDRANLPGVKDTPPSAFDRTMAKDGLKITFDWHFSRSHGLSFGPDGMPWIVEISITQGVMAMPLPLRPKTTLQSFRDRLEKDGDLEAIDVLDHYGGFPTGESLPPATQIDAWVRAGRIVRLVEHGDMKPFYDHTSYSSQMGWAFNASGTEAHNTAWRYEDSGVQKGVHYMVPIQIGAVEQIKVAAGASELRAAFGKLTGDAYKDTLAAAQWKVDRLSEFQMKWATAALSRKTEEAFQYVDGLVLDPIATASAHLSKVSEGALWYPPKAQIENGTIIRFPEPALMLLVAHSMKPSVPNAPVPPKCDTTMHVFFAGDELKWVKFYRDNADADPGSKNNYEPCMYIGQWSEHDDGGRRQVPPMFYTNDLDDREELAPSTTDISVRGIDMGYCRIFASDDPINPSIGIARRVKRFLETTDTKTVNHPSLTTGIAVPFYDREAYYYAVQRAHSGTSHTVTRSYSYLTDPWYCGYKRNCPGYFGTYRDTYDGHGNFTGWVPVSLKDVNGYGPNEYRTANPDTPLYNPSDPCCDIADSGPWCHGGDNIDAMLYDIPEPPLPPTTIENVPASGSYNVMLVCSSQQGVIQTATVTGTSFNLWPLWTPDLQDGFSADQYIEETHNVAGTADSIRFGINLNTGLRIVGAPDWSGMETGFMAYIGVING
;
A
#
# COMPACT_ATOMS: atom_id res chain seq x y z
N MET A 1 32.56 -16.96 8.85
CA MET A 1 32.17 -17.20 7.44
C MET A 1 31.54 -15.92 6.92
N ARG A 2 32.10 -15.28 5.89
CA ARG A 2 31.42 -14.15 5.21
C ARG A 2 30.32 -14.75 4.34
N ALA A 3 29.06 -14.60 4.72
CA ALA A 3 27.93 -14.94 3.86
C ALA A 3 27.96 -13.99 2.65
N ALA A 4 28.02 -14.54 1.44
CA ALA A 4 27.91 -13.74 0.23
C ALA A 4 26.44 -13.28 0.12
N THR A 5 26.23 -11.97 0.03
CA THR A 5 24.92 -11.37 -0.25
C THR A 5 24.80 -11.16 -1.76
N ASP A 6 23.65 -11.51 -2.34
CA ASP A 6 23.40 -11.32 -3.76
C ASP A 6 22.98 -9.87 -4.05
N GLY A 7 23.59 -9.23 -5.06
CA GLY A 7 23.23 -7.90 -5.56
C GLY A 7 23.88 -6.70 -4.83
N VAL A 8 23.57 -5.49 -5.30
CA VAL A 8 24.08 -4.23 -4.71
C VAL A 8 23.32 -3.94 -3.41
N VAL A 9 24.07 -3.66 -2.33
CA VAL A 9 23.50 -3.34 -1.01
C VAL A 9 23.70 -1.85 -0.72
N ARG A 10 22.60 -1.14 -0.52
CA ARG A 10 22.59 0.23 0.00
C ARG A 10 22.53 0.17 1.53
N LEU A 11 23.65 0.47 2.19
CA LEU A 11 23.72 0.56 3.65
C LEU A 11 23.54 2.01 4.08
N SER A 12 22.67 2.24 5.05
CA SER A 12 22.45 3.54 5.70
C SER A 12 22.42 3.37 7.22
N VAL A 13 22.78 4.43 7.95
CA VAL A 13 22.90 4.39 9.41
C VAL A 13 22.34 5.68 10.02
N SER A 14 21.71 5.58 11.19
CA SER A 14 21.21 6.72 11.97
C SER A 14 21.61 6.59 13.44
N GLY A 15 22.00 7.72 14.06
CA GLY A 15 22.50 7.75 15.44
C GLY A 15 24.03 7.65 15.51
N ASP A 16 24.57 6.89 16.46
CA ASP A 16 26.02 6.74 16.68
C ASP A 16 26.67 5.91 15.56
N PRO A 17 27.53 6.53 14.70
CA PRO A 17 28.12 5.83 13.57
C PRO A 17 29.05 4.67 13.95
N GLU A 18 29.83 4.82 15.03
CA GLU A 18 30.76 3.78 15.47
C GLU A 18 29.98 2.56 15.93
N ARG A 19 28.92 2.79 16.71
CA ARG A 19 28.03 1.74 17.18
C ARG A 19 27.28 1.07 16.03
N CYS A 20 26.79 1.83 15.06
CA CYS A 20 26.16 1.26 13.87
C CYS A 20 27.13 0.37 13.07
N HIS A 21 28.40 0.75 12.95
CA HIS A 21 29.41 -0.04 12.26
C HIS A 21 29.67 -1.40 12.92
N GLU A 22 29.67 -1.48 14.25
CA GLU A 22 29.81 -2.74 14.99
C GLU A 22 28.67 -3.73 14.68
N LEU A 23 27.48 -3.21 14.40
CA LEU A 23 26.25 -4.00 14.22
C LEU A 23 26.01 -4.45 12.77
N VAL A 24 26.81 -3.97 11.82
CA VAL A 24 26.71 -4.33 10.39
C VAL A 24 26.64 -5.85 10.15
N PRO A 25 27.46 -6.71 10.80
CA PRO A 25 27.39 -8.16 10.58
C PRO A 25 26.03 -8.76 10.91
N LEU A 26 25.35 -8.26 11.95
CA LEU A 26 24.02 -8.73 12.34
C LEU A 26 22.95 -8.29 11.34
N ALA A 27 23.02 -7.04 10.87
CA ALA A 27 22.13 -6.52 9.84
C ALA A 27 22.28 -7.26 8.50
N MET A 28 23.52 -7.59 8.11
CA MET A 28 23.77 -8.38 6.89
C MET A 28 23.25 -9.82 7.01
N ALA A 29 23.29 -10.42 8.21
CA ALA A 29 22.68 -11.72 8.45
C ALA A 29 21.14 -11.67 8.32
N LEU A 30 20.51 -10.56 8.73
CA LEU A 30 19.08 -10.33 8.51
C LEU A 30 18.76 -10.21 7.02
N LEU A 31 19.54 -9.43 6.26
CA LEU A 31 19.39 -9.32 4.81
C LEU A 31 19.47 -10.69 4.13
N HIS A 32 20.51 -11.47 4.42
CA HIS A 32 20.70 -12.80 3.81
C HIS A 32 19.50 -13.74 4.06
N ARG A 33 18.96 -13.79 5.29
CA ARG A 33 17.75 -14.60 5.58
C ARG A 33 16.53 -14.12 4.80
N THR A 34 16.42 -12.81 4.59
CA THR A 34 15.32 -12.20 3.84
C THR A 34 15.45 -12.51 2.35
N GLN A 35 16.66 -12.46 1.79
CA GLN A 35 16.95 -12.85 0.41
C GLN A 35 16.61 -14.31 0.13
N GLU A 36 17.02 -15.23 1.00
CA GLU A 36 16.69 -16.65 0.83
C GLU A 36 15.18 -16.90 0.85
N ARG A 37 14.44 -16.22 1.73
CA ARG A 37 12.98 -16.33 1.77
C ARG A 37 12.34 -15.79 0.50
N ALA A 38 12.79 -14.63 0.00
CA ALA A 38 12.29 -14.05 -1.24
C ALA A 38 12.55 -14.98 -2.43
N ARG A 39 13.75 -15.56 -2.51
CA ARG A 39 14.14 -16.51 -3.55
C ARG A 39 13.29 -17.78 -3.55
N VAL A 40 13.07 -18.40 -2.38
CA VAL A 40 12.25 -19.62 -2.25
C VAL A 40 10.79 -19.37 -2.60
N GLY A 41 10.23 -18.23 -2.18
CA GLY A 41 8.83 -17.88 -2.46
C GLY A 41 8.58 -17.26 -3.84
N GLY A 42 9.63 -16.96 -4.62
CA GLY A 42 9.50 -16.20 -5.86
C GLY A 42 8.89 -14.81 -5.63
N LEU A 43 9.24 -14.17 -4.51
CA LEU A 43 8.68 -12.89 -4.09
C LEU A 43 9.45 -11.74 -4.74
N PRO A 44 8.78 -10.81 -5.45
CA PRO A 44 9.46 -9.67 -6.10
C PRO A 44 9.97 -8.63 -5.10
N GLN A 45 9.38 -8.60 -3.90
CA GLN A 45 9.75 -7.70 -2.83
C GLN A 45 9.47 -8.32 -1.46
N LEU A 46 10.30 -7.97 -0.49
CA LEU A 46 10.20 -8.45 0.87
C LEU A 46 10.93 -7.49 1.82
N SER A 47 10.35 -7.24 2.98
CA SER A 47 11.00 -6.53 4.07
C SER A 47 11.18 -7.43 5.28
N ALA A 48 12.07 -7.04 6.19
CA ALA A 48 12.20 -7.62 7.51
C ALA A 48 12.81 -6.61 8.47
N GLN A 49 12.60 -6.80 9.76
CA GLN A 49 13.21 -5.99 10.81
C GLN A 49 13.63 -6.83 11.99
N GLN A 50 14.57 -6.31 12.78
CA GLN A 50 15.06 -7.01 13.95
C GLN A 50 15.66 -6.02 14.95
N ARG A 51 15.36 -6.22 16.25
CA ARG A 51 16.14 -5.63 17.33
C ARG A 51 17.52 -6.29 17.38
N LEU A 52 18.57 -5.48 17.36
CA LEU A 52 19.95 -5.95 17.34
C LEU A 52 20.57 -5.98 18.74
N ASP A 53 20.23 -5.00 19.59
CA ASP A 53 20.71 -4.89 20.97
C ASP A 53 19.74 -4.07 21.84
N ALA A 54 20.15 -3.62 23.03
CA ALA A 54 19.36 -2.79 23.96
C ALA A 54 18.89 -1.46 23.36
N ASP A 55 19.71 -0.82 22.56
CA ASP A 55 19.48 0.53 22.02
C ASP A 55 19.49 0.57 20.49
N ALA A 56 19.52 -0.60 19.83
CA ALA A 56 19.73 -0.70 18.40
C ALA A 56 18.78 -1.67 17.69
N TYR A 57 18.40 -1.31 16.47
CA TYR A 57 17.57 -2.13 15.58
C TYR A 57 18.01 -1.94 14.12
N ALA A 58 17.60 -2.88 13.26
CA ALA A 58 17.78 -2.78 11.83
C ALA A 58 16.51 -3.17 11.09
N TYR A 59 16.32 -2.59 9.91
CA TYR A 59 15.35 -3.07 8.93
C TYR A 59 16.02 -3.22 7.56
N VAL A 60 15.46 -4.13 6.78
CA VAL A 60 15.92 -4.45 5.43
C VAL A 60 14.73 -4.44 4.49
N VAL A 61 14.95 -3.93 3.28
CA VAL A 61 13.97 -3.93 2.20
C VAL A 61 14.64 -4.45 0.94
N ILE A 62 14.01 -5.43 0.32
CA ILE A 62 14.36 -5.99 -0.98
C ILE A 62 13.22 -5.64 -1.90
N ALA A 63 13.48 -4.86 -2.95
CA ALA A 63 12.47 -4.58 -3.97
C ALA A 63 13.16 -4.18 -5.28
N GLY A 64 12.66 -4.69 -6.41
CA GLY A 64 13.17 -4.36 -7.75
C GLY A 64 14.69 -4.41 -7.84
N GLY A 65 15.30 -5.52 -7.42
CA GLY A 65 16.74 -5.75 -7.50
C GLY A 65 17.63 -4.92 -6.58
N ILE A 66 17.06 -3.98 -5.80
CA ILE A 66 17.78 -3.17 -4.82
C ILE A 66 17.63 -3.81 -3.44
N ASN A 67 18.75 -3.97 -2.73
CA ASN A 67 18.77 -4.33 -1.32
C ASN A 67 19.10 -3.09 -0.49
N ALA A 68 18.18 -2.64 0.35
CA ALA A 68 18.42 -1.57 1.31
C ALA A 68 18.53 -2.14 2.73
N VAL A 69 19.53 -1.69 3.47
CA VAL A 69 19.76 -2.02 4.89
C VAL A 69 19.89 -0.72 5.65
N HIS A 70 19.11 -0.59 6.71
CA HIS A 70 19.18 0.55 7.62
C HIS A 70 19.43 0.09 9.05
N ILE A 71 20.38 0.72 9.73
CA ILE A 71 20.75 0.44 11.12
C ILE A 71 20.55 1.71 11.96
N VAL A 72 19.84 1.59 13.07
CA VAL A 72 19.69 2.67 14.05
C VAL A 72 20.32 2.22 15.36
N ALA A 73 21.25 3.02 15.90
CA ALA A 73 21.88 2.74 17.19
C ALA A 73 22.22 4.04 17.95
N GLY A 74 22.24 4.00 19.29
CA GLY A 74 22.67 5.13 20.09
C GLY A 74 21.81 6.39 19.92
N SER A 75 20.51 6.23 19.63
CA SER A 75 19.61 7.35 19.32
C SER A 75 19.38 8.29 20.51
N GLY A 76 20.31 9.21 20.72
CA GLY A 76 20.23 10.34 21.63
C GLY A 76 21.10 11.49 21.08
N PRO A 77 20.76 12.76 21.38
CA PRO A 77 21.56 13.88 20.90
C PRO A 77 23.01 13.76 21.37
N THR A 78 23.95 13.82 20.41
CA THR A 78 25.37 13.99 20.71
C THR A 78 25.56 15.37 21.32
N ILE A 79 25.86 15.44 22.62
CA ILE A 79 26.14 16.70 23.30
C ILE A 79 27.50 17.21 22.79
N VAL A 80 27.50 18.22 21.93
CA VAL A 80 28.71 18.93 21.50
C VAL A 80 28.91 20.17 22.38
N GLU A 81 30.19 20.47 22.66
CA GLU A 81 30.75 21.50 23.54
C GLU A 81 29.95 22.81 23.69
N ALA A 82 29.96 23.31 24.93
CA ALA A 82 29.20 24.46 25.40
C ALA A 82 29.69 25.79 24.78
N VAL A 83 28.76 26.49 24.12
CA VAL A 83 28.81 27.94 23.95
C VAL A 83 28.32 28.60 25.23
N ASP A 84 28.92 29.72 25.64
CA ASP A 84 28.46 30.52 26.78
C ASP A 84 27.18 31.27 26.38
N VAL A 85 26.04 30.65 26.66
CA VAL A 85 24.72 31.25 26.43
C VAL A 85 24.34 31.98 27.71
N GLY A 86 24.12 33.29 27.62
CA GLY A 86 23.52 34.08 28.71
C GLY A 86 22.12 33.57 29.09
N ALA A 87 21.44 34.25 30.03
CA ALA A 87 20.10 33.89 30.48
C ALA A 87 19.14 33.54 29.32
N VAL A 88 18.27 32.54 29.54
CA VAL A 88 17.32 32.07 28.52
C VAL A 88 16.26 33.12 28.27
N ASP A 89 16.38 33.74 27.11
CA ASP A 89 15.40 34.57 26.42
C ASP A 89 14.13 33.75 26.11
N ILE A 90 12.92 34.33 26.24
CA ILE A 90 11.65 33.66 25.92
C ILE A 90 11.58 33.52 24.41
N PRO A 91 11.58 32.32 23.81
CA PRO A 91 11.64 32.20 22.37
C PRO A 91 10.33 32.62 21.71
N ASP A 92 10.40 33.25 20.54
CA ASP A 92 9.26 33.46 19.64
C ASP A 92 9.30 32.46 18.48
N PHE A 93 8.36 32.51 17.54
CA PHE A 93 8.34 31.62 16.37
C PHE A 93 7.82 32.34 15.13
N LEU A 94 8.20 31.84 13.95
CA LEU A 94 7.69 32.28 12.65
C LEU A 94 6.59 31.34 12.16
N SER A 95 5.58 31.92 11.52
CA SER A 95 4.49 31.19 10.89
C SER A 95 4.46 31.46 9.39
N GLY A 96 4.26 30.41 8.58
CA GLY A 96 4.25 30.51 7.13
C GLY A 96 4.54 29.17 6.45
N VAL A 97 4.97 29.21 5.20
CA VAL A 97 5.31 27.99 4.45
C VAL A 97 6.68 28.10 3.79
N VAL A 98 7.41 26.99 3.83
CA VAL A 98 8.70 26.83 3.19
C VAL A 98 8.54 25.98 1.93
N GLN A 99 9.06 26.45 0.80
CA GLN A 99 9.00 25.73 -0.47
C GLN A 99 10.38 25.15 -0.82
N SER A 100 10.52 23.82 -0.82
CA SER A 100 11.76 23.12 -1.19
C SER A 100 12.99 23.70 -0.48
N GLY A 101 12.87 24.08 0.80
CA GLY A 101 13.82 24.97 1.45
C GLY A 101 15.23 24.39 1.59
N TYR A 102 16.23 25.05 1.00
CA TYR A 102 17.65 24.69 1.10
C TYR A 102 18.44 25.72 1.90
N ILE A 103 19.51 25.26 2.54
CA ILE A 103 20.47 26.11 3.22
C ILE A 103 21.51 26.60 2.21
N GLU A 104 21.67 27.92 2.15
CA GLU A 104 22.66 28.61 1.35
C GLU A 104 23.68 29.31 2.25
N LYS A 105 24.95 29.27 1.84
CA LYS A 105 26.05 29.96 2.53
C LYS A 105 26.22 31.35 1.92
N VAL A 106 26.04 32.38 2.73
CA VAL A 106 26.32 33.76 2.34
C VAL A 106 27.74 34.11 2.80
N PRO A 107 28.63 34.50 1.89
CA PRO A 107 30.01 34.87 2.23
C PRO A 107 30.03 36.14 3.11
N ALA A 108 31.15 36.34 3.81
CA ALA A 108 31.36 37.54 4.62
C ALA A 108 31.44 38.79 3.74
N ASP A 109 30.80 39.88 4.17
CA ASP A 109 30.85 41.20 3.53
C ASP A 109 31.04 42.31 4.60
N PRO A 110 32.28 42.69 4.94
CA PRO A 110 32.58 43.51 6.11
C PRO A 110 31.67 44.75 6.25
N PRO A 111 31.07 45.00 7.44
CA PRO A 111 31.36 44.40 8.76
C PRO A 111 30.64 43.05 9.04
N THR A 112 29.95 42.50 8.05
CA THR A 112 29.19 41.25 8.15
C THR A 112 30.08 40.01 8.13
N PRO A 113 30.01 39.11 9.13
CA PRO A 113 30.63 37.81 9.01
C PRO A 113 29.75 36.84 8.19
N ALA A 114 30.37 35.80 7.64
CA ALA A 114 29.67 34.79 6.86
C ALA A 114 28.55 34.12 7.68
N TYR A 115 27.45 33.78 7.02
CA TYR A 115 26.27 33.20 7.67
C TYR A 115 25.52 32.27 6.72
N THR A 116 24.59 31.50 7.26
CA THR A 116 23.71 30.62 6.47
C THR A 116 22.28 31.15 6.45
N THR A 117 21.59 30.95 5.33
CA THR A 117 20.19 31.33 5.17
C THR A 117 19.39 30.20 4.54
N LEU A 118 18.11 30.09 4.91
CA LEU A 118 17.12 29.36 4.12
C LEU A 118 16.73 30.22 2.92
N ASN A 119 16.42 29.63 1.77
CA ASN A 119 16.19 30.38 0.53
C ASN A 119 14.72 30.66 0.16
N GLN A 120 13.76 29.92 0.70
CA GLN A 120 12.36 29.94 0.25
C GLN A 120 11.40 29.89 1.44
N PHE A 121 11.17 31.03 2.10
CA PHE A 121 10.17 31.15 3.16
C PHE A 121 9.15 32.24 2.84
N HIS A 122 7.87 31.88 2.88
CA HIS A 122 6.75 32.80 2.75
C HIS A 122 6.03 32.94 4.10
N PRO A 123 6.13 34.09 4.81
CA PRO A 123 5.43 34.29 6.06
C PRO A 123 3.92 34.42 5.86
N THR A 124 3.12 34.10 6.88
CA THR A 124 1.73 34.56 6.95
C THR A 124 1.68 36.09 7.04
N GLN A 125 0.55 36.72 6.71
CA GLN A 125 0.42 38.17 6.81
C GLN A 125 0.68 38.67 8.24
N SER A 126 0.11 37.99 9.24
CA SER A 126 0.35 38.25 10.67
C SER A 126 1.84 38.16 11.03
N CYS A 127 2.53 37.10 10.59
CA CYS A 127 3.96 36.92 10.81
C CYS A 127 4.79 38.04 10.13
N ALA A 128 4.46 38.40 8.89
CA ALA A 128 5.13 39.46 8.16
C ALA A 128 5.00 40.82 8.89
N ASP A 129 3.79 41.16 9.35
CA ASP A 129 3.51 42.40 10.05
C ASP A 129 4.20 42.47 11.42
N ARG A 130 4.24 41.35 12.14
CA ARG A 130 4.85 41.26 13.47
C ARG A 130 6.36 41.35 13.42
N PHE A 131 6.99 40.58 12.54
CA PHE A 131 8.45 40.49 12.43
C PHE A 131 9.05 41.45 11.40
N LYS A 132 8.21 42.27 10.75
CA LYS A 132 8.61 43.23 9.69
C LYS A 132 9.34 42.53 8.54
N LEU A 133 8.83 41.36 8.15
CA LEU A 133 9.33 40.60 7.01
C LEU A 133 8.66 41.07 5.73
N ALA A 134 9.32 40.87 4.59
CA ALA A 134 8.68 41.14 3.30
C ALA A 134 7.54 40.12 3.07
N PRO A 135 6.43 40.53 2.43
CA PRO A 135 5.48 39.56 1.89
C PRO A 135 6.13 38.79 0.74
N GLY A 136 5.78 37.52 0.57
CA GLY A 136 6.36 36.66 -0.48
C GLY A 136 7.50 35.75 0.00
N PHE A 137 7.94 34.87 -0.91
CA PHE A 137 9.10 34.01 -0.67
C PHE A 137 10.39 34.82 -0.56
N GLN A 138 11.14 34.59 0.53
CA GLN A 138 12.38 35.30 0.81
C GLN A 138 13.43 34.41 1.50
N HIS A 139 14.67 34.91 1.53
CA HIS A 139 15.73 34.31 2.31
C HIS A 139 15.56 34.64 3.81
N ILE A 140 15.73 33.65 4.68
CA ILE A 140 15.65 33.85 6.13
C ILE A 140 16.74 33.08 6.89
N GLN A 141 17.58 33.81 7.63
CA GLN A 141 18.68 33.23 8.41
C GLN A 141 18.17 32.34 9.56
N ARG A 142 17.05 32.73 10.17
CA ARG A 142 16.47 32.05 11.32
C ARG A 142 16.10 30.60 11.04
N LEU A 143 15.58 30.31 9.86
CA LEU A 143 15.17 28.95 9.48
C LEU A 143 16.28 28.15 8.77
N ALA A 144 17.53 28.62 8.82
CA ALA A 144 18.67 27.88 8.26
C ALA A 144 19.13 26.74 9.19
N VAL A 145 18.22 25.81 9.51
CA VAL A 145 18.44 24.71 10.46
C VAL A 145 18.58 23.39 9.72
N GLU A 146 19.64 22.64 10.04
CA GLU A 146 19.88 21.30 9.50
C GLU A 146 19.04 20.24 10.23
N PRO A 147 18.68 19.13 9.57
CA PRO A 147 18.02 18.01 10.23
C PRO A 147 18.82 17.43 11.40
N ALA A 148 18.12 16.83 12.37
CA ALA A 148 18.75 16.08 13.46
C ALA A 148 19.49 14.84 12.94
N ASP A 149 20.61 14.49 13.59
CA ASP A 149 21.44 13.34 13.18
C ASP A 149 20.71 12.00 13.33
N ALA A 150 19.81 11.90 14.31
CA ALA A 150 18.96 10.72 14.52
C ALA A 150 18.01 10.44 13.34
N LEU A 151 17.71 11.45 12.51
CA LEU A 151 16.81 11.37 11.35
C LEU A 151 17.57 11.62 10.03
N ALA A 152 18.90 11.51 10.06
CA ALA A 152 19.76 11.92 8.95
C ALA A 152 19.46 11.14 7.67
N THR A 153 19.15 9.85 7.76
CA THR A 153 18.92 8.99 6.59
C THR A 153 17.76 9.47 5.73
N ASP A 154 16.67 9.92 6.35
CA ASP A 154 15.48 10.37 5.63
C ASP A 154 15.56 11.84 5.22
N LEU A 155 16.22 12.67 6.04
CA LEU A 155 16.11 14.13 5.96
C LEU A 155 17.36 14.86 5.42
N LYS A 156 18.55 14.27 5.48
CA LYS A 156 19.78 14.90 4.96
C LYS A 156 20.01 14.58 3.48
N ASN A 157 20.98 15.27 2.88
CA ASN A 157 21.39 15.02 1.52
C ASN A 157 21.83 13.55 1.34
N PRO A 158 21.37 12.87 0.27
CA PRO A 158 21.87 11.54 -0.05
C PRO A 158 23.31 11.54 -0.59
N ASP A 159 23.83 12.71 -0.98
CA ASP A 159 25.18 12.90 -1.53
C ASP A 159 25.84 14.12 -0.85
N ASP A 160 26.98 13.88 -0.18
CA ASP A 160 27.79 14.90 0.48
C ASP A 160 28.39 15.93 -0.49
N GLN A 161 28.37 15.67 -1.81
CA GLN A 161 28.86 16.58 -2.84
C GLN A 161 27.80 17.53 -3.42
N SER A 162 26.53 17.42 -3.01
CA SER A 162 25.47 18.31 -3.49
C SER A 162 25.76 19.78 -3.12
N PRO A 163 25.69 20.73 -4.07
CA PRO A 163 25.90 22.14 -3.79
C PRO A 163 24.80 22.77 -2.92
N LYS A 164 23.64 22.09 -2.80
CA LYS A 164 22.50 22.51 -1.98
C LYS A 164 22.46 21.67 -0.71
N VAL A 165 22.57 22.29 0.46
CA VAL A 165 22.44 21.62 1.76
C VAL A 165 20.96 21.57 2.15
N TYR A 166 20.44 20.38 2.49
CA TYR A 166 19.06 20.25 2.95
C TYR A 166 18.89 20.91 4.32
N SER A 167 17.81 21.68 4.44
CA SER A 167 17.31 22.11 5.74
C SER A 167 16.39 21.05 6.33
N GLN A 168 16.05 21.13 7.61
CA GLN A 168 15.01 20.26 8.17
C GLN A 168 13.69 20.37 7.40
N TYR A 169 13.39 21.55 6.84
CA TYR A 169 12.17 21.83 6.08
C TYR A 169 12.16 21.22 4.68
N THR A 170 13.29 20.73 4.15
CA THR A 170 13.33 20.17 2.79
C THR A 170 12.39 18.98 2.68
N ARG A 171 12.42 18.06 3.66
CA ARG A 171 11.66 16.79 3.63
C ARG A 171 10.76 16.57 4.84
N LEU A 172 11.08 17.14 6.00
CA LEU A 172 10.25 16.94 7.19
C LEU A 172 8.89 17.62 7.00
N ARG A 173 7.81 16.88 7.23
CA ARG A 173 6.47 17.45 7.31
C ARG A 173 5.82 17.14 8.66
N PRO A 174 5.05 18.07 9.22
CA PRO A 174 4.22 17.78 10.40
C PRO A 174 3.34 16.54 10.21
N THR A 175 2.86 16.33 8.99
CA THR A 175 1.98 15.22 8.58
C THR A 175 2.62 13.84 8.66
N MET A 176 3.94 13.77 8.81
CA MET A 176 4.64 12.51 9.11
C MET A 176 4.35 12.03 10.54
N TYR A 177 3.82 12.89 11.41
CA TYR A 177 3.40 12.56 12.77
C TYR A 177 1.87 12.44 12.85
N SER A 178 1.39 11.80 13.91
CA SER A 178 -0.04 11.50 14.13
C SER A 178 -0.59 12.23 15.36
N GLY A 179 -1.91 12.45 15.38
CA GLY A 179 -2.59 13.08 16.51
C GLY A 179 -2.01 14.46 16.85
N SER A 180 -2.03 14.87 18.12
CA SER A 180 -1.55 16.21 18.53
C SER A 180 -0.03 16.43 18.36
N MET A 181 0.76 15.39 18.08
CA MET A 181 2.19 15.53 17.80
C MET A 181 2.47 16.29 16.49
N ARG A 182 1.59 16.16 15.49
CA ARG A 182 1.77 16.91 14.23
C ARG A 182 1.65 18.41 14.44
N HIS A 183 0.69 18.84 15.25
CA HIS A 183 0.54 20.24 15.66
C HIS A 183 1.83 20.73 16.36
N LEU A 184 2.36 19.94 17.30
CA LEU A 184 3.58 20.28 18.03
C LEU A 184 4.77 20.46 17.09
N VAL A 185 4.97 19.52 16.17
CA VAL A 185 6.07 19.57 15.20
C VAL A 185 5.95 20.80 14.30
N GLN A 186 4.75 21.13 13.81
CA GLN A 186 4.55 22.33 12.99
C GLN A 186 4.97 23.61 13.72
N ILE A 187 4.55 23.76 14.98
CA ILE A 187 4.94 24.90 15.82
C ILE A 187 6.45 24.92 16.06
N LEU A 188 7.03 23.77 16.44
CA LEU A 188 8.45 23.65 16.74
C LEU A 188 9.34 24.04 15.54
N MET A 189 8.91 23.66 14.34
CA MET A 189 9.57 24.04 13.09
C MET A 189 9.64 25.57 12.90
N GLY A 190 8.71 26.34 13.47
CA GLY A 190 8.70 27.81 13.42
C GLY A 190 9.75 28.52 14.29
N PHE A 191 10.29 27.87 15.33
CA PHE A 191 11.24 28.51 16.25
C PHE A 191 12.59 28.82 15.60
N GLY A 192 13.13 27.89 14.81
CA GLY A 192 14.40 28.04 14.10
C GLY A 192 15.58 28.34 15.04
N LYS A 193 16.45 29.27 14.63
CA LYS A 193 17.60 29.74 15.40
C LYS A 193 17.22 30.91 16.31
N PRO A 194 17.54 30.86 17.61
CA PRO A 194 17.18 31.93 18.55
C PRO A 194 18.04 33.20 18.36
N ARG A 195 19.21 33.12 17.72
CA ARG A 195 20.07 34.28 17.42
C ARG A 195 20.52 34.26 15.96
N VAL A 196 20.45 35.41 15.31
CA VAL A 196 20.96 35.63 13.95
C VAL A 196 22.05 36.71 13.95
N VAL A 197 23.00 36.55 13.05
CA VAL A 197 24.22 37.37 12.97
C VAL A 197 23.93 38.79 12.46
N HIS A 198 22.87 38.95 11.66
CA HIS A 198 22.52 40.18 10.93
C HIS A 198 21.33 40.94 11.50
N GLY A 199 21.34 41.19 12.80
CA GLY A 199 20.46 42.19 13.38
C GLY A 199 18.96 41.87 13.48
N GLN A 200 18.51 40.61 13.36
CA GLN A 200 17.21 40.29 13.95
C GLN A 200 17.37 40.19 15.46
N ALA A 201 16.53 40.98 16.12
CA ALA A 201 16.54 41.27 17.54
C ALA A 201 16.45 40.01 18.41
N LYS A 202 16.78 40.20 19.69
CA LYS A 202 16.20 39.41 20.79
C LYS A 202 14.74 39.09 20.50
N SER A 203 14.25 37.96 21.00
CA SER A 203 12.85 37.59 20.83
C SER A 203 11.94 38.76 21.15
N ILE A 204 10.85 38.90 20.40
CA ILE A 204 9.85 39.95 20.65
C ILE A 204 9.29 39.84 22.08
N TYR A 205 9.43 38.68 22.72
CA TYR A 205 9.03 38.44 24.09
C TYR A 205 10.07 38.85 25.14
N ASP A 206 11.35 38.96 24.81
CA ASP A 206 12.46 39.31 25.73
C ASP A 206 12.40 40.76 26.24
N ARG A 207 11.57 41.60 25.63
CA ARG A 207 11.37 42.99 26.05
C ARG A 207 10.53 43.11 27.34
N ALA A 208 9.98 42.02 27.86
CA ALA A 208 9.16 42.06 29.06
C ALA A 208 9.99 41.80 30.32
N ASN A 209 10.18 42.83 31.15
CA ASN A 209 10.40 42.63 32.57
C ASN A 209 9.14 41.99 33.18
N LEU A 210 9.00 40.67 33.09
CA LEU A 210 7.95 39.93 33.79
C LEU A 210 8.28 39.90 35.28
N PRO A 211 7.49 40.57 36.16
CA PRO A 211 7.81 40.65 37.58
C PRO A 211 7.76 39.26 38.24
N GLY A 212 8.75 38.94 39.07
CA GLY A 212 8.78 37.73 39.90
C GLY A 212 9.56 36.53 39.33
N VAL A 213 10.12 36.63 38.12
CA VAL A 213 10.83 35.53 37.47
C VAL A 213 12.34 35.65 37.69
N LYS A 214 12.95 34.69 38.38
CA LYS A 214 14.43 34.58 38.43
C LYS A 214 14.94 34.04 37.09
N ASP A 215 15.99 34.64 36.55
CA ASP A 215 16.68 34.07 35.39
C ASP A 215 17.18 32.67 35.72
N THR A 216 16.72 31.71 34.91
CA THR A 216 17.13 30.32 35.03
C THR A 216 18.33 30.11 34.11
N PRO A 217 19.41 29.46 34.58
CA PRO A 217 20.53 29.10 33.71
C PRO A 217 20.04 28.24 32.54
N PRO A 218 20.60 28.41 31.32
CA PRO A 218 20.24 27.60 30.17
C PRO A 218 20.54 26.11 30.39
N SER A 219 19.61 25.25 29.94
CA SER A 219 19.80 23.81 29.94
C SER A 219 20.93 23.39 28.97
N ALA A 220 21.34 22.12 29.00
CA ALA A 220 22.25 21.59 27.97
C ALA A 220 21.62 21.69 26.58
N PHE A 221 20.33 21.40 26.47
CA PHE A 221 19.56 21.54 25.23
C PHE A 221 19.50 22.99 24.75
N ASP A 222 19.27 23.95 25.64
CA ASP A 222 19.26 25.38 25.28
C ASP A 222 20.57 25.85 24.68
N ARG A 223 21.69 25.31 25.16
CA ARG A 223 23.02 25.62 24.63
C ARG A 223 23.22 25.05 23.23
N THR A 224 22.78 23.82 22.98
CA THR A 224 22.81 23.23 21.64
C THR A 224 21.87 23.96 20.68
N MET A 225 20.64 24.27 21.11
CA MET A 225 19.67 25.04 20.35
C MET A 225 20.19 26.44 19.98
N ALA A 226 20.90 27.10 20.89
CA ALA A 226 21.49 28.41 20.62
C ALA A 226 22.58 28.37 19.53
N LYS A 227 23.29 27.25 19.41
CA LYS A 227 24.36 27.05 18.42
C LYS A 227 23.80 26.62 17.06
N ASP A 228 23.00 25.56 17.04
CA ASP A 228 22.62 24.86 15.82
C ASP A 228 21.18 25.15 15.35
N GLY A 229 20.39 25.81 16.20
CA GLY A 229 18.94 25.99 16.03
C GLY A 229 18.13 24.83 16.60
N LEU A 230 16.81 25.01 16.71
CA LEU A 230 15.91 23.95 17.16
C LEU A 230 15.75 22.90 16.06
N LYS A 231 16.35 21.73 16.27
CA LYS A 231 16.21 20.55 15.41
C LYS A 231 15.11 19.65 15.93
N ILE A 232 14.21 19.20 15.05
CA ILE A 232 13.19 18.22 15.43
C ILE A 232 13.84 16.85 15.67
N THR A 233 13.60 16.27 16.85
CA THR A 233 14.18 14.98 17.28
C THR A 233 13.14 13.89 17.50
N PHE A 234 11.85 14.21 17.34
CA PHE A 234 10.77 13.24 17.43
C PHE A 234 10.80 12.31 16.22
N ASP A 235 10.59 11.03 16.48
CA ASP A 235 10.56 9.94 15.49
C ASP A 235 9.12 9.51 15.17
N TRP A 236 8.86 9.07 13.95
CA TRP A 236 7.56 8.59 13.45
C TRP A 236 7.62 7.20 12.83
N HIS A 237 8.81 6.57 12.79
CA HIS A 237 9.00 5.29 12.11
C HIS A 237 8.29 4.13 12.82
N PHE A 238 8.11 3.02 12.10
CA PHE A 238 7.51 1.78 12.62
C PHE A 238 8.16 1.32 13.93
N SER A 239 9.49 1.31 13.96
CA SER A 239 10.27 0.80 15.09
C SER A 239 10.31 1.73 16.30
N ARG A 240 10.02 3.03 16.12
CA ARG A 240 10.01 4.05 17.16
C ARG A 240 9.11 5.20 16.72
N SER A 241 8.01 5.41 17.44
CA SER A 241 7.07 6.50 17.16
C SER A 241 6.85 7.34 18.40
N HIS A 242 6.77 8.65 18.23
CA HIS A 242 6.39 9.59 19.28
C HIS A 242 5.00 10.15 19.00
N GLY A 243 4.19 10.20 20.05
CA GLY A 243 2.88 10.85 20.07
C GLY A 243 2.77 11.76 21.28
N LEU A 244 1.62 12.44 21.38
CA LEU A 244 1.25 13.19 22.58
C LEU A 244 0.03 12.55 23.23
N SER A 245 -0.06 12.67 24.55
CA SER A 245 -1.22 12.32 25.37
C SER A 245 -1.44 13.42 26.40
N PHE A 246 -2.66 13.58 26.89
CA PHE A 246 -3.01 14.66 27.81
C PHE A 246 -3.55 14.10 29.13
N GLY A 247 -3.01 14.61 30.24
CA GLY A 247 -3.58 14.35 31.56
C GLY A 247 -4.91 15.08 31.75
N PRO A 248 -5.75 14.67 32.72
CA PRO A 248 -6.99 15.36 33.06
C PRO A 248 -6.79 16.79 33.59
N ASP A 249 -5.56 17.14 33.96
CA ASP A 249 -5.10 18.50 34.32
C ASP A 249 -4.74 19.36 33.10
N GLY A 250 -4.87 18.82 31.88
CA GLY A 250 -4.51 19.48 30.63
C GLY A 250 -3.00 19.46 30.34
N MET A 251 -2.19 18.80 31.17
CA MET A 251 -0.74 18.75 30.95
C MET A 251 -0.43 17.80 29.78
N PRO A 252 0.32 18.26 28.76
CA PRO A 252 0.75 17.41 27.65
C PRO A 252 1.91 16.49 28.06
N TRP A 253 1.88 15.27 27.54
CA TRP A 253 2.89 14.22 27.75
C TRP A 253 3.36 13.67 26.40
N ILE A 254 4.68 13.59 26.23
CA ILE A 254 5.28 12.85 25.13
C ILE A 254 5.19 11.37 25.44
N VAL A 255 4.64 10.60 24.52
CA VAL A 255 4.59 9.14 24.59
C VAL A 255 5.48 8.57 23.48
N GLU A 256 6.46 7.76 23.84
CA GLU A 256 7.24 6.95 22.91
C GLU A 256 6.71 5.51 22.91
N ILE A 257 6.51 4.95 21.73
CA ILE A 257 6.29 3.52 21.53
C ILE A 257 7.41 2.97 20.65
N SER A 258 8.24 2.06 21.17
CA SER A 258 9.42 1.57 20.45
C SER A 258 9.77 0.10 20.72
N ILE A 259 10.48 -0.50 19.77
CA ILE A 259 10.97 -1.88 19.85
C ILE A 259 12.05 -2.08 20.94
N THR A 260 12.78 -1.01 21.27
CA THR A 260 13.89 -1.05 22.23
C THR A 260 13.44 -0.74 23.65
N GLN A 261 12.47 0.17 23.84
CA GLN A 261 12.10 0.70 25.16
C GLN A 261 10.65 0.40 25.57
N GLY A 262 9.82 -0.19 24.71
CA GLY A 262 8.42 -0.45 25.04
C GLY A 262 7.57 0.81 24.91
N VAL A 263 6.73 1.09 25.90
CA VAL A 263 5.93 2.32 25.94
C VAL A 263 6.41 3.18 27.11
N MET A 264 6.84 4.41 26.83
CA MET A 264 7.29 5.37 27.84
C MET A 264 6.55 6.69 27.72
N ALA A 265 6.32 7.35 28.85
CA ALA A 265 5.69 8.67 28.90
C ALA A 265 6.53 9.66 29.73
N MET A 266 6.63 10.90 29.26
CA MET A 266 7.30 12.02 29.94
C MET A 266 6.47 13.29 29.76
N PRO A 267 6.28 14.15 30.79
CA PRO A 267 5.63 15.44 30.56
C PRO A 267 6.40 16.23 29.51
N LEU A 268 5.68 16.83 28.57
CA LEU A 268 6.25 17.67 27.53
C LEU A 268 6.98 18.84 28.20
N PRO A 269 8.30 19.01 27.99
CA PRO A 269 9.01 20.12 28.59
C PRO A 269 8.52 21.45 28.00
N LEU A 270 8.06 22.35 28.88
CA LEU A 270 7.59 23.69 28.54
C LEU A 270 8.55 24.76 29.06
N ARG A 271 8.57 25.92 28.40
CA ARG A 271 9.32 27.10 28.82
C ARG A 271 8.68 27.71 30.07
N PRO A 272 9.35 27.72 31.25
CA PRO A 272 8.72 28.12 32.51
C PRO A 272 8.14 29.54 32.52
N LYS A 273 8.74 30.49 31.78
CA LYS A 273 8.25 31.87 31.69
C LYS A 273 6.91 31.97 30.94
N THR A 274 6.62 31.01 30.07
CA THR A 274 5.44 31.02 29.19
C THR A 274 4.21 30.35 29.79
N THR A 275 4.39 29.59 30.88
CA THR A 275 3.29 28.95 31.61
C THR A 275 2.64 29.89 32.64
N LEU A 276 3.13 31.14 32.76
CA LEU A 276 2.63 32.13 33.71
C LEU A 276 1.41 32.86 33.13
N GLN A 277 0.39 33.10 33.97
CA GLN A 277 -0.78 33.89 33.59
C GLN A 277 -0.39 35.30 33.09
N SER A 278 0.61 35.93 33.69
CA SER A 278 1.11 37.25 33.27
C SER A 278 1.70 37.27 31.87
N PHE A 279 2.18 36.13 31.37
CA PHE A 279 2.62 36.00 29.97
C PHE A 279 1.41 35.94 29.04
N ARG A 280 0.36 35.18 29.40
CA ARG A 280 -0.90 35.14 28.65
C ARG A 280 -1.57 36.51 28.55
N ASP A 281 -1.73 37.21 29.69
CA ASP A 281 -2.37 38.53 29.74
C ASP A 281 -1.67 39.53 28.80
N ARG A 282 -0.35 39.39 28.65
CA ARG A 282 0.44 40.17 27.70
C ARG A 282 0.10 39.81 26.26
N LEU A 283 0.09 38.53 25.90
CA LEU A 283 -0.21 38.10 24.52
C LEU A 283 -1.62 38.59 24.09
N GLU A 284 -2.59 38.52 25.00
CA GLU A 284 -3.95 39.04 24.78
C GLU A 284 -3.94 40.54 24.52
N LYS A 285 -3.14 41.30 25.28
CA LYS A 285 -2.96 42.74 25.08
C LYS A 285 -2.24 43.07 23.77
N ASP A 286 -1.24 42.27 23.39
CA ASP A 286 -0.45 42.44 22.18
C ASP A 286 -1.20 41.93 20.93
N GLY A 287 -2.37 41.29 21.10
CA GLY A 287 -3.19 40.73 20.02
C GLY A 287 -2.56 39.50 19.35
N ASP A 288 -1.76 38.74 20.11
CA ASP A 288 -1.00 37.61 19.58
C ASP A 288 -1.80 36.30 19.56
N LEU A 289 -2.72 36.19 18.61
CA LEU A 289 -3.60 35.03 18.48
C LEU A 289 -2.84 33.73 18.20
N GLU A 290 -1.76 33.79 17.43
CA GLU A 290 -0.93 32.61 17.14
C GLU A 290 -0.27 32.07 18.41
N ALA A 291 0.31 32.94 19.25
CA ALA A 291 0.92 32.52 20.51
C ALA A 291 -0.11 32.06 21.55
N ILE A 292 -1.30 32.68 21.57
CA ILE A 292 -2.42 32.27 22.43
C ILE A 292 -2.88 30.86 22.06
N ASP A 293 -2.98 30.53 20.77
CA ASP A 293 -3.34 29.18 20.30
C ASP A 293 -2.37 28.11 20.83
N VAL A 294 -1.06 28.41 20.81
CA VAL A 294 -0.04 27.54 21.43
C VAL A 294 -0.26 27.39 22.94
N LEU A 295 -0.59 28.48 23.65
CA LEU A 295 -0.86 28.41 25.09
C LEU A 295 -2.14 27.62 25.40
N ASP A 296 -3.18 27.77 24.59
CA ASP A 296 -4.46 27.05 24.75
C ASP A 296 -4.29 25.55 24.53
N HIS A 297 -3.42 25.16 23.59
CA HIS A 297 -3.21 23.75 23.26
C HIS A 297 -2.22 23.06 24.21
N TYR A 298 -1.16 23.73 24.66
CA TYR A 298 -0.08 23.09 25.44
C TYR A 298 0.13 23.64 26.86
N GLY A 299 -0.55 24.72 27.24
CA GLY A 299 -0.34 25.40 28.54
C GLY A 299 0.96 26.21 28.64
N GLY A 300 1.74 26.30 27.57
CA GLY A 300 3.04 26.97 27.51
C GLY A 300 3.75 26.69 26.20
N PHE A 301 4.84 27.40 25.91
CA PHE A 301 5.66 27.13 24.74
C PHE A 301 6.50 25.86 24.95
N PRO A 302 6.38 24.86 24.08
CA PRO A 302 7.21 23.66 24.14
C PRO A 302 8.69 23.97 23.89
N THR A 303 9.59 23.22 24.53
CA THR A 303 11.04 23.39 24.29
C THR A 303 11.53 22.66 23.04
N GLY A 304 10.85 21.59 22.63
CA GLY A 304 11.30 20.66 21.58
C GLY A 304 12.21 19.53 22.09
N GLU A 305 12.45 19.45 23.40
CA GLU A 305 13.15 18.32 24.02
C GLU A 305 12.30 17.04 23.93
N SER A 306 12.88 15.97 23.37
CA SER A 306 12.31 14.62 23.38
C SER A 306 12.78 13.82 24.61
N LEU A 307 12.40 12.54 24.69
CA LEU A 307 12.92 11.63 25.71
C LEU A 307 14.46 11.57 25.66
N PRO A 308 15.11 11.45 26.83
CA PRO A 308 16.56 11.43 26.92
C PRO A 308 17.17 10.19 26.25
N PRO A 309 18.48 10.21 25.92
CA PRO A 309 19.18 9.06 25.36
C PRO A 309 19.02 7.79 26.22
N ALA A 310 19.12 6.62 25.59
CA ALA A 310 19.01 5.32 26.28
C ALA A 310 19.93 5.19 27.51
N THR A 311 21.12 5.79 27.49
CA THR A 311 22.07 5.81 28.61
C THR A 311 21.54 6.52 29.86
N GLN A 312 20.54 7.39 29.72
CA GLN A 312 19.99 8.23 30.79
C GLN A 312 18.56 7.84 31.20
N ILE A 313 17.86 7.08 30.36
CA ILE A 313 16.43 6.73 30.57
C ILE A 313 16.20 6.15 31.96
N ASP A 314 16.99 5.16 32.38
CA ASP A 314 16.79 4.50 33.66
C ASP A 314 16.96 5.46 34.85
N ALA A 315 17.83 6.46 34.74
CA ALA A 315 18.00 7.47 35.78
C ALA A 315 16.75 8.34 35.93
N TRP A 316 16.12 8.70 34.79
CA TRP A 316 14.89 9.48 34.76
C TRP A 316 13.64 8.67 35.15
N VAL A 317 13.62 7.36 34.86
CA VAL A 317 12.61 6.43 35.37
C VAL A 317 12.73 6.29 36.89
N ARG A 318 13.94 6.10 37.43
CA ARG A 318 14.16 6.12 38.89
C ARG A 318 13.78 7.45 39.53
N ALA A 319 13.94 8.55 38.80
CA ALA A 319 13.46 9.84 39.26
C ALA A 319 11.92 9.88 39.33
N GLY A 320 11.21 9.08 38.55
CA GLY A 320 9.76 9.15 38.43
C GLY A 320 9.28 10.32 37.58
N ARG A 321 10.19 10.94 36.79
CA ARG A 321 9.81 11.93 35.75
C ARG A 321 9.32 11.23 34.49
N ILE A 322 9.95 10.11 34.15
CA ILE A 322 9.56 9.25 33.04
C ILE A 322 8.87 8.03 33.62
N VAL A 323 7.76 7.63 33.02
CA VAL A 323 7.00 6.45 33.41
C VAL A 323 7.10 5.42 32.30
N ARG A 324 7.57 4.22 32.63
CA ARG A 324 7.51 3.08 31.72
C ARG A 324 6.14 2.42 31.87
N LEU A 325 5.32 2.51 30.83
CA LEU A 325 3.93 2.03 30.83
C LEU A 325 3.83 0.57 30.40
N VAL A 326 4.67 0.16 29.46
CA VAL A 326 4.77 -1.21 28.95
C VAL A 326 6.24 -1.53 28.76
N GLU A 327 6.67 -2.69 29.26
CA GLU A 327 8.05 -3.15 29.07
C GLU A 327 8.32 -3.50 27.60
N HIS A 328 9.56 -3.36 27.17
CA HIS A 328 9.93 -3.71 25.79
C HIS A 328 9.60 -5.17 25.45
N GLY A 329 9.66 -6.07 26.45
CA GLY A 329 9.37 -7.50 26.29
C GLY A 329 7.91 -7.76 25.97
N ASP A 330 7.01 -6.94 26.53
CA ASP A 330 5.56 -7.04 26.34
C ASP A 330 5.11 -6.45 24.99
N MET A 331 5.99 -5.69 24.32
CA MET A 331 5.77 -5.24 22.95
C MET A 331 6.20 -6.26 21.88
N LYS A 332 6.90 -7.33 22.28
CA LYS A 332 7.35 -8.42 21.39
C LYS A 332 6.23 -9.03 20.54
N PRO A 333 5.00 -9.28 21.05
CA PRO A 333 3.91 -9.80 20.23
C PRO A 333 3.61 -8.94 19.00
N PHE A 334 3.84 -7.63 19.04
CA PHE A 334 3.73 -6.78 17.86
C PHE A 334 5.03 -6.75 17.06
N TYR A 335 6.17 -6.46 17.68
CA TYR A 335 7.44 -6.23 16.99
C TYR A 335 8.11 -7.50 16.41
N ASP A 336 7.63 -8.69 16.72
CA ASP A 336 7.99 -9.92 16.00
C ASP A 336 7.44 -9.94 14.55
N HIS A 337 6.49 -9.06 14.24
CA HIS A 337 5.96 -8.88 12.90
C HIS A 337 6.84 -7.93 12.07
N THR A 338 6.60 -7.92 10.76
CA THR A 338 7.27 -7.05 9.80
C THR A 338 6.38 -5.85 9.46
N SER A 339 6.99 -4.68 9.33
CA SER A 339 6.32 -3.46 8.90
C SER A 339 5.88 -3.53 7.45
N TYR A 340 4.77 -2.87 7.11
CA TYR A 340 4.41 -2.63 5.70
C TYR A 340 5.32 -1.56 5.05
N SER A 341 5.77 -0.58 5.84
CA SER A 341 6.77 0.42 5.46
C SER A 341 7.52 0.90 6.70
N SER A 342 8.77 1.32 6.53
CA SER A 342 9.57 1.91 7.62
C SER A 342 8.93 3.16 8.22
N GLN A 343 8.12 3.91 7.46
CA GLN A 343 7.46 5.15 7.91
C GLN A 343 6.10 4.94 8.59
N MET A 344 5.59 3.70 8.64
CA MET A 344 4.28 3.40 9.24
C MET A 344 4.40 3.13 10.74
N GLY A 345 4.68 4.18 11.51
CA GLY A 345 4.66 4.17 12.98
C GLY A 345 3.29 3.90 13.62
N TRP A 346 3.24 3.98 14.94
CA TRP A 346 2.00 4.01 15.70
C TRP A 346 1.23 5.31 15.41
N ALA A 347 -0.04 5.18 15.01
CA ALA A 347 -0.94 6.29 14.75
C ALA A 347 -1.75 6.60 16.00
N PHE A 348 -1.54 7.79 16.58
CA PHE A 348 -2.23 8.29 17.77
C PHE A 348 -3.50 9.03 17.38
N ASN A 349 -4.57 8.88 18.16
CA ASN A 349 -5.71 9.77 18.05
C ASN A 349 -5.38 11.18 18.56
N ALA A 350 -6.22 12.18 18.25
CA ALA A 350 -5.99 13.57 18.62
C ALA A 350 -5.82 13.74 20.14
N SER A 351 -6.64 13.04 20.92
CA SER A 351 -6.60 13.05 22.39
C SER A 351 -5.41 12.28 22.99
N GLY A 352 -4.73 11.44 22.20
CA GLY A 352 -3.60 10.63 22.66
C GLY A 352 -3.95 9.55 23.67
N THR A 353 -5.21 9.11 23.69
CA THR A 353 -5.72 8.06 24.58
C THR A 353 -5.55 6.67 24.00
N GLU A 354 -5.26 6.56 22.71
CA GLU A 354 -4.94 5.29 22.05
C GLU A 354 -4.03 5.49 20.84
N ALA A 355 -3.26 4.45 20.52
CA ALA A 355 -2.45 4.38 19.32
C ALA A 355 -2.62 3.05 18.61
N HIS A 356 -2.70 3.05 17.28
CA HIS A 356 -2.89 1.83 16.47
C HIS A 356 -1.76 1.64 15.47
N ASN A 357 -1.44 0.38 15.16
CA ASN A 357 -0.48 0.05 14.10
C ASN A 357 -0.80 -1.31 13.48
N THR A 358 -0.39 -1.49 12.23
CA THR A 358 -0.58 -2.69 11.42
C THR A 358 0.75 -3.26 10.97
N ALA A 359 0.87 -4.58 10.99
CA ALA A 359 2.06 -5.30 10.57
C ALA A 359 1.67 -6.62 9.90
N TRP A 360 2.64 -7.40 9.44
CA TRP A 360 2.38 -8.69 8.81
C TRP A 360 3.45 -9.74 9.14
N ARG A 361 3.11 -11.01 8.94
CA ARG A 361 4.04 -12.15 9.04
C ARG A 361 3.67 -13.26 8.07
N TYR A 362 4.58 -14.20 7.85
CA TYR A 362 4.23 -15.51 7.30
C TYR A 362 4.01 -16.52 8.42
N GLU A 363 3.01 -17.37 8.26
CA GLU A 363 2.86 -18.58 9.08
C GLU A 363 3.74 -19.71 8.53
N ASP A 364 3.89 -20.79 9.30
CA ASP A 364 4.63 -22.00 8.88
C ASP A 364 4.03 -22.65 7.62
N SER A 365 2.74 -22.45 7.39
CA SER A 365 2.03 -22.88 6.17
C SER A 365 2.45 -22.09 4.91
N GLY A 366 3.20 -21.00 5.08
CA GLY A 366 3.58 -20.04 4.07
C GLY A 366 2.48 -19.05 3.66
N VAL A 367 1.33 -19.08 4.32
CA VAL A 367 0.28 -18.06 4.17
C VAL A 367 0.68 -16.80 4.92
N GLN A 368 0.43 -15.63 4.32
CA GLN A 368 0.68 -14.35 4.97
C GLN A 368 -0.50 -13.98 5.89
N LYS A 369 -0.20 -13.41 7.05
CA LYS A 369 -1.16 -12.86 8.00
C LYS A 369 -0.89 -11.38 8.22
N GLY A 370 -1.91 -10.55 8.05
CA GLY A 370 -1.90 -9.17 8.52
C GLY A 370 -2.41 -9.12 9.96
N VAL A 371 -1.81 -8.25 10.77
CA VAL A 371 -2.22 -7.99 12.16
C VAL A 371 -2.45 -6.51 12.38
N HIS A 372 -3.39 -6.21 13.27
CA HIS A 372 -3.71 -4.86 13.74
C HIS A 372 -3.71 -4.87 15.26
N TYR A 373 -2.89 -3.99 15.85
CA TYR A 373 -2.75 -3.83 17.28
C TYR A 373 -3.13 -2.41 17.70
N MET A 374 -3.51 -2.29 18.97
CA MET A 374 -3.75 -1.02 19.65
C MET A 374 -3.02 -0.97 20.99
N VAL A 375 -2.69 0.25 21.41
CA VAL A 375 -2.15 0.59 22.73
C VAL A 375 -3.03 1.70 23.32
N PRO A 376 -4.03 1.37 24.15
CA PRO A 376 -4.71 2.37 24.98
C PRO A 376 -3.73 2.95 26.00
N ILE A 377 -3.83 4.26 26.22
CA ILE A 377 -2.95 5.06 27.08
C ILE A 377 -3.82 5.87 28.04
N GLN A 378 -3.47 5.82 29.32
CA GLN A 378 -4.09 6.63 30.36
C GLN A 378 -3.01 7.30 31.19
N ILE A 379 -3.11 8.63 31.34
CA ILE A 379 -2.22 9.44 32.16
C ILE A 379 -3.07 10.26 33.14
N GLY A 380 -2.72 10.18 34.42
CA GLY A 380 -3.35 10.93 35.51
C GLY A 380 -2.79 12.35 35.64
N ALA A 381 -3.36 13.11 36.56
CA ALA A 381 -2.88 14.46 36.86
C ALA A 381 -1.47 14.42 37.47
N VAL A 382 -0.66 15.44 37.17
CA VAL A 382 0.67 15.61 37.75
C VAL A 382 0.56 15.94 39.23
N GLU A 383 1.29 15.21 40.07
CA GLU A 383 1.40 15.45 41.50
C GLU A 383 2.07 16.81 41.79
N GLN A 384 1.52 17.55 42.75
CA GLN A 384 2.15 18.79 43.20
C GLN A 384 3.43 18.50 43.98
N ILE A 385 4.56 18.97 43.45
CA ILE A 385 5.87 18.83 44.08
C ILE A 385 6.03 19.86 45.21
N LYS A 386 6.10 19.38 46.45
CA LYS A 386 6.46 20.21 47.61
C LYS A 386 7.98 20.14 47.86
N VAL A 387 8.68 21.20 47.49
CA VAL A 387 10.14 21.29 47.65
C VAL A 387 10.52 21.34 49.14
N ALA A 388 11.30 20.37 49.60
CA ALA A 388 11.79 20.31 50.98
C ALA A 388 12.88 21.37 51.26
N ALA A 389 12.96 21.81 52.52
CA ALA A 389 14.03 22.72 52.97
C ALA A 389 15.41 22.03 52.81
N GLY A 390 16.37 22.73 52.20
CA GLY A 390 17.71 22.21 51.88
C GLY A 390 17.92 21.82 50.40
N ALA A 391 16.85 21.76 49.60
CA ALA A 391 16.93 21.44 48.18
C ALA A 391 17.87 22.38 47.39
N SER A 392 17.84 23.68 47.69
CA SER A 392 18.71 24.66 47.02
C SER A 392 20.20 24.44 47.27
N GLU A 393 20.56 23.96 48.46
CA GLU A 393 21.95 23.68 48.83
C GLU A 393 22.47 22.43 48.10
N LEU A 394 21.68 21.35 48.08
CA LEU A 394 21.99 20.15 47.31
C LEU A 394 22.13 20.45 45.81
N ARG A 395 21.19 21.22 45.23
CA ARG A 395 21.28 21.63 43.81
C ARG A 395 22.56 22.42 43.53
N ALA A 396 22.91 23.37 44.40
CA ALA A 396 24.14 24.14 44.25
C ALA A 396 25.40 23.28 44.38
N ALA A 397 25.38 22.25 45.23
CA ALA A 397 26.49 21.30 45.36
C ALA A 397 26.62 20.39 44.13
N PHE A 398 25.51 19.80 43.67
CA PHE A 398 25.49 18.95 42.47
C PHE A 398 25.86 19.73 41.21
N GLY A 399 25.48 21.00 41.11
CA GLY A 399 25.86 21.87 40.00
C GLY A 399 27.38 22.09 39.84
N LYS A 400 28.18 21.74 40.85
CA LYS A 400 29.66 21.80 40.79
C LYS A 400 30.30 20.48 40.38
N LEU A 401 29.53 19.39 40.27
CA LEU A 401 30.04 18.10 39.83
C LEU A 401 30.32 18.15 38.31
N THR A 402 31.53 17.76 37.93
CA THR A 402 31.98 17.74 36.54
C THR A 402 32.68 16.42 36.24
N GLY A 403 32.64 15.98 34.98
CA GLY A 403 33.34 14.78 34.50
C GLY A 403 32.39 13.67 34.05
N ASP A 404 32.96 12.71 33.32
CA ASP A 404 32.21 11.66 32.62
C ASP A 404 31.40 10.75 33.56
N ALA A 405 31.81 10.61 34.81
CA ALA A 405 31.12 9.77 35.80
C ALA A 405 29.70 10.24 36.13
N TYR A 406 29.37 11.51 35.87
CA TYR A 406 28.07 12.12 36.24
C TYR A 406 27.20 12.50 35.03
N LYS A 407 27.76 12.46 33.81
CA LYS A 407 27.14 13.05 32.61
C LYS A 407 25.74 12.50 32.32
N ASP A 408 25.50 11.22 32.60
CA ASP A 408 24.27 10.53 32.26
C ASP A 408 23.19 10.57 33.36
N THR A 409 23.57 10.88 34.60
CA THR A 409 22.65 10.80 35.76
C THR A 409 22.48 12.13 36.50
N LEU A 410 23.34 13.13 36.26
CA LEU A 410 23.34 14.39 37.00
C LEU A 410 22.03 15.17 36.90
N ALA A 411 21.47 15.31 35.70
CA ALA A 411 20.23 16.05 35.48
C ALA A 411 19.03 15.38 36.18
N ALA A 412 18.94 14.05 36.13
CA ALA A 412 17.91 13.29 36.83
C ALA A 412 18.06 13.42 38.35
N ALA A 413 19.29 13.32 38.86
CA ALA A 413 19.57 13.50 40.28
C ALA A 413 19.22 14.91 40.78
N GLN A 414 19.57 15.97 40.02
CA GLN A 414 19.19 17.35 40.34
C GLN A 414 17.67 17.54 40.39
N TRP A 415 16.95 16.91 39.46
CA TRP A 415 15.49 16.95 39.44
C TRP A 415 14.88 16.21 40.64
N LYS A 416 15.47 15.09 41.09
CA LYS A 416 15.00 14.35 42.29
C LYS A 416 15.05 15.19 43.56
N VAL A 417 16.02 16.11 43.66
CA VAL A 417 16.24 16.93 44.87
C VAL A 417 14.95 17.64 45.31
N ASP A 418 14.18 18.16 44.35
CA ASP A 418 12.95 18.91 44.64
C ASP A 418 11.78 17.99 45.07
N ARG A 419 11.91 16.67 44.88
CA ARG A 419 10.91 15.65 45.22
C ARG A 419 11.26 14.80 46.44
N LEU A 420 12.42 15.02 47.06
CA LEU A 420 12.81 14.26 48.23
C LEU A 420 11.85 14.54 49.40
N SER A 421 11.37 13.48 50.05
CA SER A 421 10.67 13.60 51.33
C SER A 421 11.58 14.24 52.39
N GLU A 422 10.99 14.81 53.45
CA GLU A 422 11.77 15.40 54.55
C GLU A 422 12.77 14.39 55.17
N PHE A 423 12.42 13.10 55.18
CA PHE A 423 13.32 12.04 55.65
C PHE A 423 14.49 11.82 54.70
N GLN A 424 14.24 11.63 53.40
CA GLN A 424 15.29 11.46 52.39
C GLN A 424 16.19 12.69 52.31
N MET A 425 15.62 13.89 52.42
CA MET A 425 16.36 15.15 52.44
C MET A 425 17.38 15.17 53.58
N LYS A 426 16.98 14.79 54.81
CA LYS A 426 17.91 14.71 55.96
C LYS A 426 19.10 13.78 55.70
N TRP A 427 18.87 12.63 55.06
CA TRP A 427 19.95 11.71 54.68
C TRP A 427 20.87 12.29 53.62
N ALA A 428 20.30 12.93 52.58
CA ALA A 428 21.05 13.58 51.53
C ALA A 428 21.93 14.72 52.08
N THR A 429 21.41 15.56 52.98
CA THR A 429 22.20 16.64 53.61
C THR A 429 23.26 16.08 54.55
N ALA A 430 22.99 15.00 55.30
CA ALA A 430 23.99 14.34 56.15
C ALA A 430 25.12 13.70 55.34
N ALA A 431 24.82 13.14 54.16
CA ALA A 431 25.83 12.69 53.20
C ALA A 431 26.63 13.87 52.62
N LEU A 432 25.97 14.98 52.30
CA LEU A 432 26.60 16.18 51.73
C LEU A 432 27.65 16.76 52.68
N SER A 433 27.37 16.78 53.98
CA SER A 433 28.31 17.20 55.03
C SER A 433 29.58 16.35 55.10
N ARG A 434 29.56 15.13 54.54
CA ARG A 434 30.74 14.26 54.43
C ARG A 434 31.45 14.47 53.10
N LYS A 435 30.76 14.23 51.98
CA LYS A 435 31.24 14.40 50.61
C LYS A 435 30.09 14.64 49.63
N THR A 436 30.32 15.47 48.62
CA THR A 436 29.31 15.78 47.59
C THR A 436 28.96 14.54 46.77
N GLU A 437 29.96 13.71 46.46
CA GLU A 437 29.81 12.47 45.71
C GLU A 437 28.98 11.43 46.46
N GLU A 438 29.09 11.36 47.79
CA GLU A 438 28.27 10.47 48.61
C GLU A 438 26.80 10.89 48.61
N ALA A 439 26.54 12.21 48.71
CA ALA A 439 25.18 12.73 48.58
C ALA A 439 24.60 12.49 47.19
N PHE A 440 25.43 12.66 46.15
CA PHE A 440 25.04 12.40 44.77
C PHE A 440 24.68 10.93 44.56
N GLN A 441 25.55 10.00 44.96
CA GLN A 441 25.31 8.56 44.84
C GLN A 441 24.05 8.13 45.61
N TYR A 442 23.82 8.70 46.79
CA TYR A 442 22.59 8.47 47.53
C TYR A 442 21.36 8.92 46.72
N VAL A 443 21.33 10.17 46.24
CA VAL A 443 20.18 10.71 45.50
C VAL A 443 19.96 10.01 44.15
N ASP A 444 21.02 9.71 43.40
CA ASP A 444 20.92 8.98 42.13
C ASP A 444 20.40 7.53 42.32
N GLY A 445 20.80 6.88 43.42
CA GLY A 445 20.35 5.54 43.77
C GLY A 445 18.89 5.46 44.25
N LEU A 446 18.28 6.57 44.70
CA LEU A 446 16.89 6.57 45.14
C LEU A 446 15.93 6.32 43.98
N VAL A 447 14.90 5.51 44.21
CA VAL A 447 13.75 5.35 43.32
C VAL A 447 12.58 6.10 43.95
N LEU A 448 12.06 7.09 43.23
CA LEU A 448 10.89 7.87 43.66
C LEU A 448 9.65 7.40 42.90
N ASP A 449 8.48 7.60 43.50
CA ASP A 449 7.20 7.32 42.83
C ASP A 449 7.05 8.19 41.56
N PRO A 450 6.35 7.71 40.52
CA PRO A 450 6.01 8.49 39.35
C PRO A 450 5.31 9.81 39.69
N ILE A 451 5.56 10.88 38.93
CA ILE A 451 4.86 12.17 39.08
C ILE A 451 3.39 12.15 38.68
N ALA A 452 2.93 11.09 38.03
CA ALA A 452 1.53 10.85 37.72
C ALA A 452 1.29 9.36 37.65
N THR A 453 0.08 8.93 38.02
CA THR A 453 -0.38 7.58 37.71
C THR A 453 -0.52 7.45 36.20
N ALA A 454 -0.02 6.38 35.60
CA ALA A 454 -0.19 6.15 34.18
C ALA A 454 -0.19 4.65 33.88
N SER A 455 -0.90 4.26 32.83
CA SER A 455 -0.97 2.87 32.38
C SER A 455 -1.17 2.79 30.88
N ALA A 456 -0.66 1.73 30.29
CA ALA A 456 -0.95 1.32 28.92
C ALA A 456 -0.82 -0.21 28.82
N HIS A 457 -1.38 -0.80 27.77
CA HIS A 457 -1.15 -2.22 27.47
C HIS A 457 -1.26 -2.46 25.97
N LEU A 458 -0.64 -3.52 25.47
CA LEU A 458 -0.74 -3.93 24.08
C LEU A 458 -1.94 -4.87 23.89
N SER A 459 -2.80 -4.59 22.91
CA SER A 459 -3.95 -5.43 22.57
C SER A 459 -4.03 -5.70 21.07
N LYS A 460 -4.34 -6.95 20.68
CA LYS A 460 -4.58 -7.33 19.28
C LYS A 460 -6.03 -7.05 18.91
N VAL A 461 -6.26 -6.14 17.97
CA VAL A 461 -7.59 -5.77 17.49
C VAL A 461 -8.10 -6.78 16.47
N SER A 462 -7.28 -7.11 15.47
CA SER A 462 -7.66 -8.10 14.46
C SER A 462 -6.44 -8.79 13.84
N GLU A 463 -6.70 -9.95 13.25
CA GLU A 463 -5.74 -10.72 12.48
C GLU A 463 -6.47 -11.43 11.35
N GLY A 464 -5.91 -11.41 10.14
CA GLY A 464 -6.55 -11.99 8.97
C GLY A 464 -5.54 -12.49 7.94
N ALA A 465 -5.98 -13.38 7.05
CA ALA A 465 -5.15 -13.88 5.96
C ALA A 465 -4.99 -12.84 4.85
N LEU A 466 -3.78 -12.75 4.30
CA LEU A 466 -3.48 -12.03 3.07
C LEU A 466 -3.05 -13.07 2.04
N TRP A 467 -3.71 -13.09 0.89
CA TRP A 467 -3.44 -14.13 -0.10
C TRP A 467 -3.79 -13.69 -1.51
N TYR A 468 -2.80 -13.85 -2.40
CA TYR A 468 -2.99 -13.96 -3.84
C TYR A 468 -2.51 -15.31 -4.37
N PRO A 469 -3.10 -15.80 -5.47
CA PRO A 469 -2.65 -17.02 -6.11
C PRO A 469 -1.18 -16.89 -6.50
N PRO A 470 -0.33 -17.93 -6.35
CA PRO A 470 1.07 -17.88 -6.81
C PRO A 470 1.19 -17.51 -8.30
N LYS A 471 0.23 -17.99 -9.10
CA LYS A 471 0.08 -17.72 -10.54
C LYS A 471 -0.62 -16.41 -10.87
N ALA A 472 -1.09 -15.64 -9.88
CA ALA A 472 -1.63 -14.31 -10.14
C ALA A 472 -0.57 -13.53 -10.90
N GLN A 473 -0.97 -13.08 -12.10
CA GLN A 473 -0.19 -12.16 -12.88
C GLN A 473 0.08 -10.92 -12.03
N ILE A 474 1.24 -10.33 -12.26
CA ILE A 474 1.68 -9.10 -11.61
C ILE A 474 0.60 -8.01 -11.85
N GLU A 475 -0.12 -8.02 -12.96
CA GLU A 475 -1.11 -7.00 -13.31
C GLU A 475 -2.49 -7.08 -12.62
N ASN A 476 -2.68 -7.88 -11.57
CA ASN A 476 -4.01 -8.15 -10.98
C ASN A 476 -4.76 -6.94 -10.37
N GLY A 477 -4.23 -5.72 -10.48
CA GLY A 477 -4.93 -4.45 -10.25
C GLY A 477 -5.29 -4.10 -8.81
N THR A 478 -5.47 -5.09 -7.94
CA THR A 478 -5.72 -4.90 -6.51
C THR A 478 -4.39 -4.84 -5.74
N ILE A 479 -3.77 -3.66 -5.71
CA ILE A 479 -2.46 -3.43 -5.09
C ILE A 479 -2.58 -2.30 -4.05
N ILE A 480 -1.96 -2.50 -2.90
CA ILE A 480 -1.66 -1.44 -1.93
C ILE A 480 -0.18 -1.09 -2.01
N ARG A 481 0.13 0.21 -1.97
CA ARG A 481 1.49 0.73 -1.98
C ARG A 481 1.77 1.57 -0.74
N PHE A 482 2.99 1.45 -0.22
CA PHE A 482 3.47 2.19 0.92
C PHE A 482 4.74 2.98 0.57
N PRO A 483 4.97 4.16 1.16
CA PRO A 483 6.18 4.94 0.94
C PRO A 483 7.38 4.24 1.59
N GLU A 484 8.47 4.03 0.86
CA GLU A 484 9.72 3.53 1.42
C GLU A 484 10.88 4.51 1.15
N PRO A 485 11.25 5.36 2.11
CA PRO A 485 12.32 6.35 1.94
C PRO A 485 13.69 5.73 1.63
N ALA A 486 13.97 4.51 2.10
CA ALA A 486 15.22 3.83 1.77
C ALA A 486 15.38 3.57 0.25
N LEU A 487 14.25 3.47 -0.45
CA LEU A 487 14.17 3.31 -1.91
C LEU A 487 13.71 4.59 -2.63
N MET A 488 13.21 5.60 -1.90
CA MET A 488 12.65 6.86 -2.42
C MET A 488 11.46 6.66 -3.38
N LEU A 489 10.69 5.58 -3.21
CA LEU A 489 9.55 5.22 -4.06
C LEU A 489 8.44 4.54 -3.28
N LEU A 490 7.24 4.49 -3.87
CA LEU A 490 6.13 3.71 -3.36
C LEU A 490 6.34 2.23 -3.68
N VAL A 491 6.38 1.38 -2.67
CA VAL A 491 6.59 -0.07 -2.81
C VAL A 491 5.25 -0.78 -2.71
N ALA A 492 4.94 -1.62 -3.69
CA ALA A 492 3.74 -2.45 -3.63
C ALA A 492 3.86 -3.47 -2.48
N HIS A 493 2.75 -3.93 -1.91
CA HIS A 493 2.80 -5.04 -0.95
C HIS A 493 2.49 -6.37 -1.64
N SER A 494 3.38 -7.36 -1.50
CA SER A 494 3.14 -8.71 -2.02
C SER A 494 2.33 -9.55 -1.03
N MET A 495 1.13 -9.96 -1.45
CA MET A 495 0.28 -10.91 -0.72
C MET A 495 0.45 -12.35 -1.22
N LYS A 496 1.51 -12.64 -1.99
CA LYS A 496 1.82 -14.00 -2.43
C LYS A 496 2.30 -14.86 -1.24
N PRO A 497 1.95 -16.16 -1.21
CA PRO A 497 2.48 -17.05 -0.20
C PRO A 497 4.00 -17.21 -0.35
N SER A 498 4.69 -17.50 0.76
CA SER A 498 6.14 -17.70 0.75
C SER A 498 6.58 -19.07 0.24
N VAL A 499 5.62 -19.96 -0.07
CA VAL A 499 5.85 -21.29 -0.66
C VAL A 499 4.80 -21.57 -1.76
N PRO A 500 5.16 -22.32 -2.82
CA PRO A 500 4.25 -22.55 -3.96
C PRO A 500 2.94 -23.30 -3.62
N ASN A 501 2.97 -24.18 -2.61
CA ASN A 501 1.86 -25.07 -2.25
C ASN A 501 1.13 -24.63 -0.97
N ALA A 502 1.18 -23.35 -0.62
CA ALA A 502 0.50 -22.84 0.56
C ALA A 502 -1.02 -23.07 0.47
N PRO A 503 -1.70 -23.43 1.58
CA PRO A 503 -3.14 -23.62 1.59
C PRO A 503 -3.85 -22.31 1.21
N VAL A 504 -4.94 -22.42 0.46
CA VAL A 504 -5.76 -21.28 0.07
C VAL A 504 -6.69 -20.91 1.24
N PRO A 505 -6.59 -19.70 1.81
CA PRO A 505 -7.51 -19.28 2.86
C PRO A 505 -8.94 -19.17 2.31
N PRO A 506 -9.98 -19.63 3.03
CA PRO A 506 -11.36 -19.55 2.55
C PRO A 506 -11.82 -18.10 2.37
N LYS A 507 -11.41 -17.22 3.30
CA LYS A 507 -11.71 -15.79 3.28
C LYS A 507 -10.50 -14.97 3.73
N CYS A 508 -10.33 -13.81 3.14
CA CYS A 508 -9.44 -12.75 3.57
C CYS A 508 -10.32 -11.53 3.92
N ASP A 509 -10.12 -10.97 5.09
CA ASP A 509 -10.77 -9.74 5.55
C ASP A 509 -9.83 -9.09 6.57
N THR A 510 -8.83 -8.39 6.05
CA THR A 510 -7.58 -8.15 6.79
C THR A 510 -7.18 -6.69 6.71
N THR A 511 -7.02 -6.05 7.87
CA THR A 511 -6.56 -4.66 7.99
C THR A 511 -5.09 -4.55 7.60
N MET A 512 -4.77 -3.58 6.73
CA MET A 512 -3.41 -3.34 6.22
C MET A 512 -2.89 -1.93 6.48
N HIS A 513 -3.78 -0.95 6.71
CA HIS A 513 -3.40 0.41 7.05
C HIS A 513 -4.44 1.01 7.99
N VAL A 514 -3.97 1.84 8.94
CA VAL A 514 -4.80 2.54 9.93
C VAL A 514 -4.20 3.89 10.26
N PHE A 515 -5.06 4.88 10.53
CA PHE A 515 -4.69 6.19 11.07
C PHE A 515 -5.91 6.84 11.70
N PHE A 516 -5.76 8.03 12.28
CA PHE A 516 -6.86 8.79 12.84
C PHE A 516 -7.16 10.06 12.04
N ALA A 517 -8.44 10.32 11.79
CA ALA A 517 -8.93 11.64 11.42
C ALA A 517 -9.62 12.25 12.65
N GLY A 518 -8.90 13.13 13.36
CA GLY A 518 -9.28 13.56 14.71
C GLY A 518 -9.21 12.40 15.70
N ASP A 519 -10.36 12.00 16.27
CA ASP A 519 -10.49 10.83 17.13
C ASP A 519 -11.22 9.65 16.43
N GLU A 520 -11.49 9.76 15.12
CA GLU A 520 -12.09 8.66 14.35
C GLU A 520 -11.00 7.77 13.74
N LEU A 521 -11.01 6.48 14.08
CA LEU A 521 -10.12 5.49 13.47
C LEU A 521 -10.53 5.20 12.03
N LYS A 522 -9.63 5.49 11.08
CA LYS A 522 -9.73 5.11 9.68
C LYS A 522 -8.94 3.83 9.42
N TRP A 523 -9.45 2.97 8.53
CA TRP A 523 -8.79 1.71 8.20
C TRP A 523 -8.96 1.33 6.73
N VAL A 524 -7.96 0.61 6.20
CA VAL A 524 -8.00 -0.04 4.89
C VAL A 524 -7.90 -1.54 5.09
N LYS A 525 -8.83 -2.29 4.47
CA LYS A 525 -8.89 -3.75 4.54
C LYS A 525 -8.84 -4.38 3.16
N PHE A 526 -8.16 -5.52 3.08
CA PHE A 526 -8.20 -6.41 1.92
C PHE A 526 -9.29 -7.46 2.11
N TYR A 527 -10.20 -7.56 1.14
CA TYR A 527 -11.26 -8.54 1.08
C TYR A 527 -11.04 -9.54 -0.04
N ARG A 528 -11.25 -10.82 0.24
CA ARG A 528 -11.37 -11.89 -0.76
C ARG A 528 -12.19 -13.04 -0.18
N ASP A 529 -13.14 -13.56 -0.94
CA ASP A 529 -13.90 -14.75 -0.59
C ASP A 529 -13.74 -15.81 -1.68
N ASN A 530 -13.54 -17.07 -1.28
CA ASN A 530 -13.44 -18.21 -2.20
C ASN A 530 -14.67 -19.13 -2.14
N ALA A 531 -15.77 -18.69 -1.54
CA ALA A 531 -17.04 -19.41 -1.64
C ALA A 531 -17.47 -19.48 -3.11
N ASP A 532 -17.34 -20.67 -3.72
CA ASP A 532 -17.76 -20.92 -5.10
C ASP A 532 -19.28 -21.06 -5.16
N ALA A 533 -19.94 -20.17 -5.90
CA ALA A 533 -21.28 -20.40 -6.43
C ALA A 533 -21.15 -20.60 -7.94
N ASP A 534 -21.15 -21.85 -8.39
CA ASP A 534 -21.29 -22.17 -9.81
C ASP A 534 -22.76 -21.88 -10.19
N PRO A 535 -23.02 -20.86 -11.04
CA PRO A 535 -24.38 -20.50 -11.42
C PRO A 535 -25.07 -21.59 -12.27
N GLY A 536 -24.31 -22.55 -12.82
CA GLY A 536 -24.79 -23.69 -13.57
C GLY A 536 -25.32 -23.32 -14.97
N SER A 537 -25.29 -24.28 -15.89
CA SER A 537 -25.81 -24.11 -17.25
C SER A 537 -27.23 -24.68 -17.39
N LYS A 538 -28.02 -24.10 -18.30
CA LYS A 538 -29.34 -24.62 -18.69
C LYS A 538 -29.43 -24.71 -20.20
N ASN A 539 -29.72 -25.88 -20.72
CA ASN A 539 -30.01 -26.07 -22.14
C ASN A 539 -31.22 -26.98 -22.34
N ASN A 540 -31.81 -26.90 -23.53
CA ASN A 540 -32.79 -27.86 -24.04
C ASN A 540 -32.22 -28.65 -25.22
N TYR A 541 -30.90 -28.82 -25.28
CA TYR A 541 -30.25 -29.52 -26.39
C TYR A 541 -30.63 -30.99 -26.39
N GLU A 542 -30.76 -31.52 -27.60
CA GLU A 542 -31.11 -32.91 -27.84
C GLU A 542 -30.03 -33.56 -28.70
N PRO A 543 -29.91 -34.91 -28.71
CA PRO A 543 -28.92 -35.58 -29.54
C PRO A 543 -29.02 -35.28 -31.05
N CYS A 544 -30.22 -34.92 -31.54
CA CYS A 544 -30.50 -34.75 -32.96
C CYS A 544 -31.07 -33.36 -33.28
N MET A 545 -30.20 -32.36 -33.47
CA MET A 545 -30.58 -30.95 -33.67
C MET A 545 -30.69 -30.52 -35.14
N TYR A 546 -31.37 -31.30 -35.98
CA TYR A 546 -31.46 -31.03 -37.43
C TYR A 546 -32.71 -30.26 -37.86
N ILE A 547 -33.85 -30.47 -37.19
CA ILE A 547 -35.11 -29.76 -37.43
C ILE A 547 -35.70 -29.30 -36.11
N GLY A 548 -35.89 -27.99 -35.94
CA GLY A 548 -36.41 -27.43 -34.69
C GLY A 548 -35.67 -26.18 -34.26
N GLN A 549 -35.85 -25.83 -32.99
CA GLN A 549 -35.20 -24.68 -32.37
C GLN A 549 -34.78 -25.04 -30.94
N TRP A 550 -33.51 -24.81 -30.65
CA TRP A 550 -32.89 -25.09 -29.36
C TRP A 550 -32.18 -23.85 -28.85
N SER A 551 -31.98 -23.82 -27.54
CA SER A 551 -31.33 -22.73 -26.83
C SER A 551 -30.51 -23.26 -25.66
N GLU A 552 -29.32 -22.71 -25.50
CA GLU A 552 -28.46 -22.88 -24.34
C GLU A 552 -28.20 -21.51 -23.73
N HIS A 553 -28.37 -21.45 -22.42
CA HIS A 553 -28.00 -20.31 -21.60
C HIS A 553 -26.93 -20.78 -20.62
N ASP A 554 -25.74 -20.22 -20.77
CA ASP A 554 -24.61 -20.50 -19.91
C ASP A 554 -24.22 -19.23 -19.12
N ASP A 555 -24.31 -19.31 -17.80
CA ASP A 555 -23.76 -18.31 -16.89
C ASP A 555 -22.27 -18.63 -16.69
N GLY A 556 -21.40 -18.03 -17.51
CA GLY A 556 -19.96 -18.18 -17.43
C GLY A 556 -19.31 -17.28 -16.37
N GLY A 557 -18.68 -17.88 -15.37
CA GLY A 557 -17.88 -17.18 -14.36
C GLY A 557 -18.43 -17.32 -12.94
N ARG A 558 -17.80 -16.64 -11.98
CA ARG A 558 -18.15 -16.74 -10.56
C ARG A 558 -19.03 -15.57 -10.15
N ARG A 559 -20.18 -15.86 -9.55
CA ARG A 559 -20.94 -14.87 -8.76
C ARG A 559 -20.23 -14.68 -7.43
N GLN A 560 -19.39 -13.65 -7.38
CA GLN A 560 -18.61 -13.34 -6.19
C GLN A 560 -18.29 -11.85 -6.15
N VAL A 561 -18.07 -11.34 -4.95
CA VAL A 561 -17.38 -10.07 -4.76
C VAL A 561 -15.90 -10.29 -5.13
N PRO A 562 -15.33 -9.53 -6.10
CA PRO A 562 -13.95 -9.73 -6.50
C PRO A 562 -12.96 -9.38 -5.37
N PRO A 563 -11.73 -9.90 -5.40
CA PRO A 563 -10.70 -9.48 -4.46
C PRO A 563 -10.41 -7.98 -4.59
N MET A 564 -10.64 -7.22 -3.52
CA MET A 564 -10.53 -5.76 -3.54
C MET A 564 -10.22 -5.18 -2.15
N PHE A 565 -9.79 -3.94 -2.13
CA PHE A 565 -9.65 -3.11 -0.95
C PHE A 565 -10.94 -2.34 -0.68
N TYR A 566 -11.23 -2.15 0.59
CA TYR A 566 -12.33 -1.33 1.07
C TYR A 566 -11.94 -0.67 2.38
N THR A 567 -12.63 0.40 2.75
CA THR A 567 -12.34 1.20 3.94
C THR A 567 -13.64 1.49 4.70
N ASN A 568 -13.55 2.13 5.86
CA ASN A 568 -14.77 2.65 6.52
C ASN A 568 -15.35 3.90 5.86
N ASP A 569 -14.63 4.53 4.94
CA ASP A 569 -15.12 5.68 4.16
C ASP A 569 -15.68 5.25 2.79
N LEU A 570 -15.12 4.19 2.19
CA LEU A 570 -15.37 3.77 0.82
C LEU A 570 -15.48 2.24 0.73
N ASP A 571 -16.67 1.76 0.36
CA ASP A 571 -16.94 0.33 0.18
C ASP A 571 -17.72 0.08 -1.13
N ASP A 572 -16.97 -0.15 -2.20
CA ASP A 572 -17.51 -0.47 -3.52
C ASP A 572 -17.83 -1.97 -3.69
N ARG A 573 -17.71 -2.79 -2.64
CA ARG A 573 -17.92 -4.24 -2.77
C ARG A 573 -19.35 -4.53 -3.20
N GLU A 574 -19.47 -5.14 -4.37
CA GLU A 574 -20.72 -5.65 -4.92
C GLU A 574 -20.50 -7.04 -5.52
N GLU A 575 -21.53 -7.87 -5.46
CA GLU A 575 -21.52 -9.14 -6.17
C GLU A 575 -21.65 -8.86 -7.67
N LEU A 576 -20.64 -9.25 -8.44
CA LEU A 576 -20.65 -9.03 -9.88
C LEU A 576 -21.49 -10.08 -10.58
N ALA A 577 -22.25 -9.65 -11.58
CA ALA A 577 -22.99 -10.55 -12.46
C ALA A 577 -22.02 -11.46 -13.24
N PRO A 578 -22.39 -12.73 -13.50
CA PRO A 578 -21.58 -13.61 -14.34
C PRO A 578 -21.59 -13.11 -15.80
N SER A 579 -20.65 -13.59 -16.62
CA SER A 579 -20.77 -13.46 -18.07
C SER A 579 -21.93 -14.35 -18.53
N THR A 580 -22.68 -13.94 -19.54
CA THR A 580 -23.77 -14.76 -20.08
C THR A 580 -23.47 -15.10 -21.53
N THR A 581 -23.60 -16.37 -21.89
CA THR A 581 -23.58 -16.82 -23.28
C THR A 581 -24.93 -17.44 -23.62
N ASP A 582 -25.66 -16.76 -24.51
CA ASP A 582 -26.91 -17.25 -25.07
C ASP A 582 -26.62 -17.81 -26.47
N ILE A 583 -26.90 -19.09 -26.68
CA ILE A 583 -26.80 -19.73 -27.98
C ILE A 583 -28.21 -20.16 -28.40
N SER A 584 -28.66 -19.76 -29.59
CA SER A 584 -29.86 -20.28 -30.22
C SER A 584 -29.51 -20.97 -31.53
N VAL A 585 -29.90 -22.24 -31.65
CA VAL A 585 -29.72 -23.05 -32.85
C VAL A 585 -31.08 -23.27 -33.49
N ARG A 586 -31.19 -23.01 -34.79
CA ARG A 586 -32.39 -23.29 -35.58
C ARG A 586 -32.03 -24.16 -36.78
N GLY A 587 -32.62 -25.34 -36.85
CA GLY A 587 -32.48 -26.29 -37.95
C GLY A 587 -33.70 -26.26 -38.88
N ILE A 588 -33.45 -26.19 -40.19
CA ILE A 588 -34.49 -26.22 -41.24
C ILE A 588 -34.15 -27.31 -42.25
N ASP A 589 -35.11 -28.20 -42.52
CA ASP A 589 -35.00 -29.21 -43.58
C ASP A 589 -34.99 -28.54 -44.96
N MET A 590 -33.96 -28.81 -45.77
CA MET A 590 -33.84 -28.33 -47.15
C MET A 590 -34.18 -29.39 -48.19
N GLY A 591 -34.58 -30.58 -47.75
CA GLY A 591 -34.87 -31.74 -48.58
C GLY A 591 -33.62 -32.55 -48.96
N TYR A 592 -33.85 -33.59 -49.75
CA TYR A 592 -32.77 -34.41 -50.29
C TYR A 592 -31.97 -33.61 -51.32
N CYS A 593 -30.66 -33.52 -51.09
CA CYS A 593 -29.77 -32.75 -51.93
C CYS A 593 -28.97 -33.63 -52.88
N ARG A 594 -28.82 -34.93 -52.57
CA ARG A 594 -27.95 -35.80 -53.36
C ARG A 594 -28.43 -37.24 -53.33
N ILE A 595 -28.37 -37.90 -54.47
CA ILE A 595 -28.33 -39.36 -54.58
C ILE A 595 -26.99 -39.74 -55.18
N PHE A 596 -26.24 -40.59 -54.48
CA PHE A 596 -24.94 -41.06 -54.95
C PHE A 596 -24.87 -42.58 -54.89
N ALA A 597 -24.06 -43.14 -55.79
CA ALA A 597 -23.78 -44.56 -55.87
C ALA A 597 -22.30 -44.81 -55.54
N SER A 598 -22.03 -45.78 -54.67
CA SER A 598 -20.69 -46.26 -54.33
C SER A 598 -20.55 -47.70 -54.76
N ASP A 599 -19.67 -47.95 -55.72
CA ASP A 599 -19.30 -49.30 -56.14
C ASP A 599 -18.42 -49.95 -55.03
N ASP A 600 -18.54 -51.26 -54.82
CA ASP A 600 -17.68 -51.98 -53.89
C ASP A 600 -16.23 -52.03 -54.43
N PRO A 601 -15.23 -51.60 -53.66
CA PRO A 601 -13.85 -51.49 -54.14
C PRO A 601 -13.19 -52.85 -54.44
N ILE A 602 -13.70 -53.94 -53.85
CA ILE A 602 -13.23 -55.31 -54.09
C ILE A 602 -14.03 -55.93 -55.23
N ASN A 603 -15.35 -55.71 -55.26
CA ASN A 603 -16.24 -56.24 -56.31
C ASN A 603 -17.06 -55.13 -56.99
N PRO A 604 -16.51 -54.40 -57.99
CA PRO A 604 -17.16 -53.24 -58.60
C PRO A 604 -18.42 -53.57 -59.42
N SER A 605 -18.78 -54.86 -59.55
CA SER A 605 -20.05 -55.29 -60.14
C SER A 605 -21.25 -55.14 -59.19
N ILE A 606 -21.01 -54.88 -57.90
CA ILE A 606 -22.03 -54.57 -56.89
C ILE A 606 -21.75 -53.21 -56.24
N GLY A 607 -22.78 -52.58 -55.71
CA GLY A 607 -22.64 -51.34 -54.97
C GLY A 607 -23.91 -50.93 -54.25
N ILE A 608 -23.84 -49.75 -53.61
CA ILE A 608 -24.93 -49.20 -52.83
C ILE A 608 -25.19 -47.75 -53.27
N ALA A 609 -26.45 -47.43 -53.54
CA ALA A 609 -26.92 -46.06 -53.73
C ALA A 609 -27.61 -45.55 -52.47
N ARG A 610 -27.29 -44.31 -52.08
CA ARG A 610 -27.84 -43.64 -50.90
C ARG A 610 -28.32 -42.25 -51.27
N ARG A 611 -29.41 -41.81 -50.63
CA ARG A 611 -29.86 -40.42 -50.66
C ARG A 611 -29.42 -39.68 -49.40
N VAL A 612 -29.04 -38.43 -49.55
CA VAL A 612 -28.57 -37.56 -48.46
C VAL A 612 -29.52 -36.36 -48.37
N LYS A 613 -29.97 -36.09 -47.15
CA LYS A 613 -30.76 -34.91 -46.82
C LYS A 613 -29.85 -33.82 -46.27
N ARG A 614 -30.11 -32.57 -46.69
CA ARG A 614 -29.38 -31.38 -46.23
C ARG A 614 -30.26 -30.56 -45.30
N PHE A 615 -29.65 -30.01 -44.27
CA PHE A 615 -30.28 -29.11 -43.33
C PHE A 615 -29.52 -27.79 -43.30
N LEU A 616 -30.25 -26.69 -43.13
CA LEU A 616 -29.68 -25.38 -42.84
C LEU A 616 -29.73 -25.16 -41.34
N GLU A 617 -28.57 -24.98 -40.74
CA GLU A 617 -28.42 -24.60 -39.35
C GLU A 617 -28.09 -23.12 -39.27
N THR A 618 -28.84 -22.39 -38.45
CA THR A 618 -28.51 -21.01 -38.05
C THR A 618 -28.19 -21.02 -36.57
N THR A 619 -26.99 -20.59 -36.22
CA THR A 619 -26.52 -20.44 -34.85
C THR A 619 -26.37 -18.96 -34.55
N ASP A 620 -27.18 -18.48 -33.62
CA ASP A 620 -27.10 -17.14 -33.04
C ASP A 620 -26.41 -17.26 -31.68
N THR A 621 -25.27 -16.59 -31.51
CA THR A 621 -24.50 -16.58 -30.26
C THR A 621 -24.35 -15.16 -29.77
N LYS A 622 -24.85 -14.87 -28.58
CA LYS A 622 -24.67 -13.60 -27.88
C LYS A 622 -23.88 -13.83 -26.60
N THR A 623 -22.71 -13.20 -26.52
CA THR A 623 -21.85 -13.24 -25.34
C THR A 623 -21.78 -11.85 -24.71
N VAL A 624 -22.22 -11.75 -23.46
CA VAL A 624 -22.07 -10.56 -22.62
C VAL A 624 -20.97 -10.86 -21.61
N ASN A 625 -19.83 -10.17 -21.73
CA ASN A 625 -18.70 -10.43 -20.84
C ASN A 625 -18.92 -9.84 -19.44
N HIS A 626 -18.37 -10.48 -18.42
CA HIS A 626 -18.44 -10.01 -17.03
C HIS A 626 -18.02 -8.52 -16.88
N PRO A 627 -18.70 -7.76 -16.01
CA PRO A 627 -18.14 -6.53 -15.48
C PRO A 627 -16.89 -6.89 -14.63
N SER A 628 -15.91 -5.99 -14.61
CA SER A 628 -14.78 -6.05 -13.70
C SER A 628 -14.84 -4.88 -12.72
N LEU A 629 -14.51 -5.17 -11.48
CA LEU A 629 -14.37 -4.20 -10.41
C LEU A 629 -13.05 -4.47 -9.70
N THR A 630 -12.24 -3.43 -9.54
CA THR A 630 -10.89 -3.55 -9.00
C THR A 630 -10.51 -2.26 -8.29
N THR A 631 -9.69 -2.37 -7.25
CA THR A 631 -9.35 -1.22 -6.40
C THR A 631 -7.87 -1.17 -6.09
N GLY A 632 -7.25 0.01 -6.13
CA GLY A 632 -5.88 0.22 -5.69
C GLY A 632 -5.82 1.16 -4.49
N ILE A 633 -4.79 1.00 -3.65
CA ILE A 633 -4.50 1.89 -2.53
C ILE A 633 -3.07 2.43 -2.67
N ALA A 634 -2.87 3.71 -2.36
CA ALA A 634 -1.54 4.27 -2.17
C ALA A 634 -1.53 5.16 -0.93
N VAL A 635 -0.63 4.88 0.00
CA VAL A 635 -0.31 5.81 1.10
C VAL A 635 0.72 6.81 0.56
N PRO A 636 0.49 8.13 0.64
CA PRO A 636 1.41 9.11 0.09
C PRO A 636 2.72 9.21 0.89
N PHE A 637 3.76 9.76 0.24
CA PHE A 637 4.89 10.31 0.96
C PHE A 637 4.47 11.53 1.77
N TYR A 638 5.19 11.72 2.88
CA TYR A 638 5.05 12.85 3.79
C TYR A 638 3.75 12.94 4.59
N ASP A 639 2.74 12.15 4.29
CA ASP A 639 1.57 11.96 5.17
C ASP A 639 1.21 10.49 5.32
N ARG A 640 1.35 10.00 6.54
CA ARG A 640 0.97 8.63 6.91
C ARG A 640 -0.44 8.54 7.46
N GLU A 641 -1.12 9.67 7.60
CA GLU A 641 -2.53 9.77 8.00
C GLU A 641 -3.42 10.11 6.80
N ALA A 642 -3.11 9.48 5.66
CA ALA A 642 -3.86 9.58 4.42
C ALA A 642 -3.72 8.32 3.55
N TYR A 643 -4.69 8.12 2.66
CA TYR A 643 -4.61 7.17 1.57
C TYR A 643 -5.37 7.66 0.35
N TYR A 644 -4.88 7.26 -0.82
CA TYR A 644 -5.61 7.32 -2.06
C TYR A 644 -6.34 6.00 -2.28
N TYR A 645 -7.62 6.09 -2.61
CA TYR A 645 -8.48 4.99 -3.02
C TYR A 645 -8.80 5.13 -4.50
N ALA A 646 -8.30 4.20 -5.29
CA ALA A 646 -8.59 4.09 -6.71
C ALA A 646 -9.62 2.98 -6.92
N VAL A 647 -10.71 3.26 -7.63
CA VAL A 647 -11.70 2.25 -8.04
C VAL A 647 -11.88 2.28 -9.54
N GLN A 648 -11.85 1.10 -10.13
CA GLN A 648 -12.09 0.86 -11.54
C GLN A 648 -13.32 0.00 -11.69
N ARG A 649 -14.26 0.46 -12.50
CA ARG A 649 -15.39 -0.33 -12.99
C ARG A 649 -15.28 -0.41 -14.50
N ALA A 650 -15.15 -1.61 -15.05
CA ALA A 650 -15.11 -1.80 -16.50
C ALA A 650 -16.05 -2.92 -16.94
N HIS A 651 -16.40 -2.93 -18.22
CA HIS A 651 -17.15 -4.00 -18.85
C HIS A 651 -16.47 -4.34 -20.17
N SER A 652 -16.22 -5.63 -20.39
CA SER A 652 -15.40 -6.12 -21.50
C SER A 652 -16.14 -6.19 -22.85
N GLY A 653 -17.28 -5.51 -22.98
CA GLY A 653 -18.08 -5.43 -24.19
C GLY A 653 -19.02 -6.61 -24.40
N THR A 654 -19.84 -6.52 -25.45
CA THR A 654 -20.79 -7.56 -25.88
C THR A 654 -20.45 -7.97 -27.31
N SER A 655 -20.46 -9.27 -27.58
CA SER A 655 -20.32 -9.82 -28.94
C SER A 655 -21.60 -10.55 -29.33
N HIS A 656 -22.09 -10.30 -30.54
CA HIS A 656 -23.21 -11.00 -31.14
C HIS A 656 -22.78 -11.53 -32.50
N THR A 657 -22.88 -12.84 -32.68
CA THR A 657 -22.45 -13.55 -33.89
C THR A 657 -23.60 -14.40 -34.42
N VAL A 658 -23.94 -14.23 -35.70
CA VAL A 658 -24.90 -15.09 -36.40
C VAL A 658 -24.18 -15.84 -37.51
N THR A 659 -24.08 -17.16 -37.35
CA THR A 659 -23.44 -18.07 -38.31
C THR A 659 -24.48 -18.99 -38.94
N ARG A 660 -24.29 -19.33 -40.22
CA ARG A 660 -25.11 -20.31 -40.92
C ARG A 660 -24.22 -21.39 -41.51
N SER A 661 -24.66 -22.64 -41.46
CA SER A 661 -23.93 -23.79 -41.99
C SER A 661 -24.89 -24.85 -42.54
N TYR A 662 -24.37 -25.71 -43.40
CA TYR A 662 -25.11 -26.90 -43.85
C TYR A 662 -24.65 -28.13 -43.07
N SER A 663 -25.62 -28.95 -42.66
CA SER A 663 -25.38 -30.27 -42.11
C SER A 663 -26.12 -31.33 -42.94
N TYR A 664 -25.71 -32.59 -42.79
CA TYR A 664 -26.11 -33.67 -43.69
C TYR A 664 -26.46 -34.93 -42.92
N LEU A 665 -27.54 -35.59 -43.31
CA LEU A 665 -27.88 -36.94 -42.86
C LEU A 665 -28.10 -37.85 -44.06
N THR A 666 -27.57 -39.06 -43.95
CA THR A 666 -27.83 -40.11 -44.94
C THR A 666 -29.12 -40.84 -44.57
N ASP A 667 -29.99 -41.07 -45.55
CA ASP A 667 -31.22 -41.81 -45.32
C ASP A 667 -30.93 -43.27 -44.95
N PRO A 668 -31.65 -43.85 -43.97
CA PRO A 668 -31.45 -45.23 -43.55
C PRO A 668 -31.87 -46.25 -44.62
N TRP A 669 -32.75 -45.89 -45.56
CA TRP A 669 -33.06 -46.69 -46.74
C TRP A 669 -31.99 -46.51 -47.82
N TYR A 670 -31.48 -47.62 -48.33
CA TYR A 670 -30.50 -47.61 -49.42
C TYR A 670 -30.81 -48.69 -50.46
N CYS A 671 -30.27 -48.49 -51.66
CA CYS A 671 -30.48 -49.38 -52.79
C CYS A 671 -29.22 -50.15 -53.08
N GLY A 672 -29.24 -51.46 -52.84
CA GLY A 672 -28.21 -52.33 -53.39
C GLY A 672 -28.41 -52.45 -54.90
N TYR A 673 -27.34 -52.33 -55.68
CA TYR A 673 -27.42 -52.49 -57.14
C TYR A 673 -26.35 -53.41 -57.66
N LYS A 674 -26.56 -53.85 -58.91
CA LYS A 674 -25.57 -54.54 -59.73
C LYS A 674 -25.33 -53.74 -61.01
N ARG A 675 -24.11 -53.83 -61.54
CA ARG A 675 -23.75 -53.27 -62.85
C ARG A 675 -22.84 -54.22 -63.58
N ASN A 676 -22.80 -54.11 -64.91
CA ASN A 676 -21.72 -54.72 -65.66
C ASN A 676 -20.45 -53.88 -65.48
N CYS A 677 -19.36 -54.50 -65.04
CA CYS A 677 -18.05 -53.88 -64.92
C CYS A 677 -17.07 -54.62 -65.84
N PRO A 678 -16.85 -54.13 -67.08
CA PRO A 678 -16.00 -54.81 -68.04
C PRO A 678 -14.58 -55.03 -67.48
N GLY A 679 -14.15 -56.30 -67.41
CA GLY A 679 -12.80 -56.69 -66.94
C GLY A 679 -12.72 -57.28 -65.53
N TYR A 680 -13.83 -57.38 -64.78
CA TYR A 680 -13.86 -58.03 -63.47
C TYR A 680 -14.34 -59.50 -63.57
N PHE A 681 -13.59 -60.42 -62.95
CA PHE A 681 -13.60 -61.90 -63.14
C PHE A 681 -14.91 -62.65 -62.86
N GLY A 682 -16.03 -61.98 -62.58
CA GLY A 682 -17.35 -62.58 -62.33
C GLY A 682 -18.43 -62.27 -63.38
N THR A 683 -18.11 -61.51 -64.43
CA THR A 683 -19.08 -61.02 -65.44
C THR A 683 -19.05 -61.80 -66.75
N TYR A 684 -18.21 -62.83 -66.86
CA TYR A 684 -18.08 -63.69 -68.03
C TYR A 684 -18.28 -65.15 -67.64
N ARG A 685 -18.98 -65.91 -68.49
CA ARG A 685 -19.09 -67.36 -68.35
C ARG A 685 -18.24 -68.02 -69.42
N ASP A 686 -17.60 -69.11 -69.03
CA ASP A 686 -16.90 -69.99 -69.95
C ASP A 686 -17.89 -70.57 -70.96
N THR A 687 -17.69 -70.24 -72.22
CA THR A 687 -18.36 -70.97 -73.31
C THR A 687 -17.52 -72.15 -73.70
N TYR A 688 -18.17 -73.30 -73.82
CA TYR A 688 -17.57 -74.52 -74.33
C TYR A 688 -18.30 -74.90 -75.62
N ASP A 689 -17.59 -75.44 -76.61
CA ASP A 689 -18.22 -76.06 -77.77
C ASP A 689 -19.00 -77.33 -77.36
N GLY A 690 -19.75 -77.91 -78.29
CA GLY A 690 -20.46 -79.19 -78.08
C GLY A 690 -19.55 -80.39 -77.76
N HIS A 691 -18.24 -80.18 -77.68
CA HIS A 691 -17.23 -81.17 -77.32
C HIS A 691 -16.53 -80.85 -75.97
N GLY A 692 -16.93 -79.78 -75.28
CA GLY A 692 -16.39 -79.40 -73.97
C GLY A 692 -15.08 -78.60 -74.02
N ASN A 693 -14.68 -78.06 -75.18
CA ASN A 693 -13.49 -77.20 -75.30
C ASN A 693 -13.84 -75.73 -75.07
N PHE A 694 -13.04 -75.04 -74.27
CA PHE A 694 -13.23 -73.61 -73.99
C PHE A 694 -13.09 -72.79 -75.28
N THR A 695 -14.15 -72.09 -75.68
CA THR A 695 -14.24 -71.33 -76.95
C THR A 695 -14.22 -69.82 -76.75
N GLY A 696 -14.22 -69.34 -75.51
CA GLY A 696 -14.09 -67.93 -75.20
C GLY A 696 -14.89 -67.53 -73.96
N TRP A 697 -14.72 -66.27 -73.59
CA TRP A 697 -15.46 -65.62 -72.52
C TRP A 697 -16.64 -64.88 -73.15
N VAL A 698 -17.89 -65.29 -72.88
CA VAL A 698 -19.07 -64.49 -73.24
C VAL A 698 -19.50 -63.68 -72.03
N PRO A 699 -19.85 -62.39 -72.18
CA PRO A 699 -20.45 -61.63 -71.10
C PRO A 699 -21.69 -62.38 -70.61
N VAL A 700 -21.77 -62.63 -69.31
CA VAL A 700 -23.02 -63.08 -68.71
C VAL A 700 -24.00 -61.92 -68.88
N SER A 701 -25.01 -62.12 -69.72
CA SER A 701 -26.24 -61.33 -69.69
C SER A 701 -26.84 -61.52 -68.29
N LEU A 702 -26.39 -60.70 -67.34
CA LEU A 702 -26.87 -60.68 -65.96
C LEU A 702 -28.23 -59.99 -65.92
N LYS A 703 -29.24 -60.49 -66.65
CA LYS A 703 -30.59 -60.38 -66.11
C LYS A 703 -30.56 -61.17 -64.82
N ASP A 704 -30.97 -60.55 -63.72
CA ASP A 704 -31.08 -61.31 -62.48
C ASP A 704 -32.12 -62.43 -62.62
N VAL A 705 -32.22 -63.29 -61.60
CA VAL A 705 -33.16 -64.43 -61.58
C VAL A 705 -34.62 -63.98 -61.73
N ASN A 706 -34.90 -62.68 -61.56
CA ASN A 706 -36.21 -62.04 -61.64
C ASN A 706 -36.40 -61.18 -62.92
N GLY A 707 -35.42 -61.15 -63.83
CA GLY A 707 -35.53 -60.51 -65.14
C GLY A 707 -35.20 -59.02 -65.20
N TYR A 708 -34.66 -58.40 -64.14
CA TYR A 708 -34.29 -56.99 -64.16
C TYR A 708 -32.94 -56.76 -64.89
N GLY A 709 -32.88 -55.69 -65.70
CA GLY A 709 -31.73 -55.30 -66.54
C GLY A 709 -31.94 -55.52 -68.06
N PRO A 710 -31.34 -54.64 -68.89
CA PRO A 710 -29.93 -54.83 -69.28
C PRO A 710 -28.95 -54.06 -68.39
N ASN A 711 -27.86 -54.71 -67.95
CA ASN A 711 -26.87 -54.21 -66.99
C ASN A 711 -25.84 -53.22 -67.57
N GLU A 712 -26.22 -52.38 -68.54
CA GLU A 712 -25.38 -51.29 -69.04
C GLU A 712 -25.25 -50.14 -68.02
N TYR A 713 -26.20 -50.07 -67.09
CA TYR A 713 -26.28 -49.11 -65.99
C TYR A 713 -26.36 -49.84 -64.65
N ARG A 714 -26.17 -49.10 -63.55
CA ARG A 714 -26.44 -49.60 -62.20
C ARG A 714 -27.94 -49.89 -62.05
N THR A 715 -28.29 -51.16 -61.89
CA THR A 715 -29.68 -51.64 -61.77
C THR A 715 -29.94 -52.12 -60.34
N ALA A 716 -30.99 -51.62 -59.70
CA ALA A 716 -31.36 -51.98 -58.34
C ALA A 716 -31.65 -53.48 -58.21
N ASN A 717 -31.12 -54.11 -57.16
CA ASN A 717 -31.32 -55.53 -56.87
C ASN A 717 -32.79 -55.82 -56.55
N PRO A 718 -33.29 -57.06 -56.75
CA PRO A 718 -34.65 -57.42 -56.35
C PRO A 718 -34.96 -57.21 -54.87
N ASP A 719 -33.95 -57.39 -54.02
CA ASP A 719 -34.07 -57.35 -52.56
C ASP A 719 -33.95 -55.92 -52.00
N THR A 720 -33.99 -54.90 -52.86
CA THR A 720 -33.95 -53.47 -52.53
C THR A 720 -35.37 -52.89 -52.48
N PRO A 721 -35.65 -51.94 -51.56
CA PRO A 721 -34.70 -51.23 -50.69
C PRO A 721 -34.37 -51.96 -49.39
N LEU A 722 -33.16 -51.70 -48.91
CA LEU A 722 -32.61 -52.21 -47.67
C LEU A 722 -32.61 -51.10 -46.61
N TYR A 723 -32.85 -51.47 -45.35
CA TYR A 723 -32.92 -50.53 -44.22
C TYR A 723 -31.73 -50.73 -43.27
N ASN A 724 -30.94 -49.68 -43.04
CA ASN A 724 -29.83 -49.67 -42.10
C ASN A 724 -29.74 -48.33 -41.34
N PRO A 725 -30.29 -48.25 -40.12
CA PRO A 725 -30.24 -47.06 -39.29
C PRO A 725 -28.90 -46.99 -38.54
N SER A 726 -27.81 -46.70 -39.25
CA SER A 726 -26.47 -46.64 -38.65
C SER A 726 -26.18 -45.34 -37.89
N ASP A 727 -26.97 -44.29 -38.13
CA ASP A 727 -26.87 -43.00 -37.44
C ASP A 727 -28.02 -42.87 -36.42
N PRO A 728 -27.75 -42.50 -35.15
CA PRO A 728 -28.79 -42.31 -34.14
C PRO A 728 -29.90 -41.31 -34.53
N CYS A 729 -29.62 -40.41 -35.48
CA CYS A 729 -30.54 -39.38 -35.94
C CYS A 729 -31.16 -39.67 -37.32
N CYS A 730 -30.95 -40.87 -37.87
CA CYS A 730 -31.37 -41.22 -39.23
C CYS A 730 -32.89 -41.14 -39.46
N ASP A 731 -33.72 -41.28 -38.42
CA ASP A 731 -35.18 -41.15 -38.51
C ASP A 731 -35.62 -39.77 -39.06
N ILE A 732 -34.83 -38.72 -38.83
CA ILE A 732 -35.10 -37.36 -39.36
C ILE A 732 -34.94 -37.32 -40.89
N ALA A 733 -34.03 -38.15 -41.40
CA ALA A 733 -33.81 -38.33 -42.81
C ALA A 733 -34.65 -39.46 -43.42
N ASP A 734 -35.44 -40.22 -42.65
CA ASP A 734 -36.28 -41.29 -43.17
C ASP A 734 -37.56 -40.72 -43.81
N SER A 735 -37.72 -40.89 -45.12
CA SER A 735 -38.99 -40.62 -45.83
C SER A 735 -39.55 -41.88 -46.50
N GLY A 736 -39.18 -43.05 -45.98
CA GLY A 736 -39.56 -44.35 -46.47
C GLY A 736 -38.77 -44.82 -47.70
N PRO A 737 -39.08 -46.03 -48.19
CA PRO A 737 -38.57 -46.60 -49.43
C PRO A 737 -38.57 -45.62 -50.61
N TRP A 738 -37.41 -45.44 -51.27
CA TRP A 738 -37.26 -44.47 -52.37
C TRP A 738 -36.78 -45.07 -53.69
N CYS A 739 -36.53 -46.38 -53.70
CA CYS A 739 -36.19 -47.16 -54.88
C CYS A 739 -36.80 -48.55 -54.76
N HIS A 740 -36.93 -49.22 -55.89
CA HIS A 740 -37.52 -50.54 -56.04
C HIS A 740 -36.62 -51.42 -56.89
N GLY A 741 -36.74 -52.74 -56.75
CA GLY A 741 -36.02 -53.68 -57.59
C GLY A 741 -36.26 -53.43 -59.08
N GLY A 742 -35.19 -53.35 -59.86
CA GLY A 742 -35.22 -53.03 -61.29
C GLY A 742 -35.07 -51.55 -61.66
N ASP A 743 -35.06 -50.64 -60.69
CA ASP A 743 -34.83 -49.21 -60.97
C ASP A 743 -33.44 -48.96 -61.56
N ASN A 744 -33.37 -48.04 -62.54
CA ASN A 744 -32.10 -47.55 -63.09
C ASN A 744 -31.51 -46.50 -62.15
N ILE A 745 -30.54 -46.91 -61.33
CA ILE A 745 -29.89 -46.07 -60.32
C ILE A 745 -29.16 -44.89 -60.96
N ASP A 746 -28.52 -45.08 -62.12
CA ASP A 746 -27.79 -44.00 -62.80
C ASP A 746 -28.73 -42.86 -63.23
N ALA A 747 -29.98 -43.17 -63.56
CA ALA A 747 -31.02 -42.17 -63.87
C ALA A 747 -31.57 -41.44 -62.63
N MET A 748 -31.33 -41.98 -61.43
CA MET A 748 -31.76 -41.39 -60.16
C MET A 748 -30.68 -40.53 -59.50
N LEU A 749 -29.41 -40.62 -59.96
CA LEU A 749 -28.31 -39.84 -59.40
C LEU A 749 -28.52 -38.34 -59.69
N TYR A 750 -28.43 -37.53 -58.64
CA TYR A 750 -28.41 -36.09 -58.77
C TYR A 750 -27.60 -35.49 -57.62
N ASP A 751 -27.16 -34.25 -57.80
CA ASP A 751 -26.51 -33.45 -56.78
C ASP A 751 -26.98 -32.00 -56.93
N ILE A 752 -27.65 -31.47 -55.91
CA ILE A 752 -28.16 -30.11 -55.85
C ILE A 752 -27.10 -29.27 -55.14
N PRO A 753 -26.43 -28.34 -55.86
CA PRO A 753 -25.42 -27.48 -55.27
C PRO A 753 -25.93 -26.74 -54.03
N GLU A 754 -25.01 -26.45 -53.11
CA GLU A 754 -25.29 -25.63 -51.94
C GLU A 754 -25.67 -24.21 -52.36
N PRO A 755 -26.82 -23.68 -51.90
CA PRO A 755 -27.11 -22.26 -52.05
C PRO A 755 -26.04 -21.43 -51.32
N PRO A 756 -25.63 -20.27 -51.84
CA PRO A 756 -24.67 -19.42 -51.17
C PRO A 756 -25.24 -18.94 -49.83
N LEU A 757 -24.47 -19.13 -48.76
CA LEU A 757 -24.84 -18.66 -47.44
C LEU A 757 -24.54 -17.16 -47.30
N PRO A 758 -25.40 -16.38 -46.61
CA PRO A 758 -25.05 -15.03 -46.21
C PRO A 758 -23.77 -15.02 -45.36
N PRO A 759 -22.98 -13.95 -45.40
CA PRO A 759 -21.80 -13.83 -44.54
C PRO A 759 -22.21 -13.84 -43.06
N THR A 760 -21.30 -14.34 -42.22
CA THR A 760 -21.43 -14.25 -40.77
C THR A 760 -21.61 -12.78 -40.36
N THR A 761 -22.64 -12.51 -39.57
CA THR A 761 -22.86 -11.17 -39.00
C THR A 761 -22.18 -11.11 -37.65
N ILE A 762 -21.35 -10.09 -37.41
CA ILE A 762 -20.65 -9.87 -36.15
C ILE A 762 -20.93 -8.43 -35.70
N GLU A 763 -21.57 -8.28 -34.55
CA GLU A 763 -21.76 -6.98 -33.89
C GLU A 763 -21.00 -6.98 -32.57
N ASN A 764 -20.13 -6.00 -32.39
CA ASN A 764 -19.34 -5.84 -31.17
C ASN A 764 -19.62 -4.49 -30.52
N VAL A 765 -20.06 -4.50 -29.27
CA VAL A 765 -20.07 -3.31 -28.42
C VAL A 765 -18.71 -3.23 -27.73
N PRO A 766 -17.93 -2.16 -27.90
CA PRO A 766 -16.58 -2.07 -27.35
C PRO A 766 -16.60 -2.04 -25.82
N ALA A 767 -15.49 -2.46 -25.22
CA ALA A 767 -15.29 -2.33 -23.79
C ALA A 767 -15.35 -0.86 -23.37
N SER A 768 -15.90 -0.59 -22.19
CA SER A 768 -15.92 0.75 -21.59
C SER A 768 -15.81 0.65 -20.08
N GLY A 769 -15.36 1.72 -19.44
CA GLY A 769 -15.23 1.77 -17.99
C GLY A 769 -15.07 3.18 -17.45
N SER A 770 -15.20 3.27 -16.13
CA SER A 770 -14.93 4.46 -15.34
C SER A 770 -13.84 4.17 -14.32
N TYR A 771 -12.99 5.15 -14.11
CA TYR A 771 -11.90 5.11 -13.17
C TYR A 771 -11.95 6.35 -12.28
N ASN A 772 -11.98 6.14 -10.96
CA ASN A 772 -12.10 7.19 -9.96
C ASN A 772 -10.97 7.08 -8.95
N VAL A 773 -10.34 8.21 -8.62
CA VAL A 773 -9.36 8.32 -7.54
C VAL A 773 -9.86 9.31 -6.52
N MET A 774 -9.82 8.88 -5.27
CA MET A 774 -10.25 9.64 -4.12
C MET A 774 -9.12 9.71 -3.10
N LEU A 775 -8.97 10.83 -2.41
CA LEU A 775 -8.06 11.02 -1.30
C LEU A 775 -8.86 11.13 -0.01
N VAL A 776 -8.46 10.35 0.99
CA VAL A 776 -8.92 10.48 2.38
C VAL A 776 -7.71 10.82 3.22
N CYS A 777 -7.80 11.88 4.02
CA CYS A 777 -6.74 12.30 4.92
C CYS A 777 -7.30 12.80 6.24
N SER A 778 -6.43 12.90 7.23
CA SER A 778 -6.73 13.34 8.59
C SER A 778 -7.17 14.80 8.73
N SER A 779 -6.87 15.65 7.75
CA SER A 779 -7.13 17.11 7.84
C SER A 779 -8.37 17.59 7.12
N GLN A 780 -9.00 16.76 6.29
CA GLN A 780 -10.29 17.10 5.70
C GLN A 780 -11.34 16.11 6.16
N GLN A 781 -12.42 16.62 6.75
CA GLN A 781 -13.59 15.80 7.03
C GLN A 781 -14.28 15.44 5.71
N GLY A 782 -13.96 14.26 5.17
CA GLY A 782 -14.59 13.69 4.00
C GLY A 782 -13.63 13.21 2.92
N VAL A 783 -14.20 12.83 1.78
CA VAL A 783 -13.48 12.25 0.65
C VAL A 783 -13.26 13.31 -0.43
N ILE A 784 -12.01 13.50 -0.87
CA ILE A 784 -11.64 14.42 -1.95
C ILE A 784 -11.56 13.65 -3.27
N GLN A 785 -12.41 13.94 -4.24
CA GLN A 785 -12.28 13.37 -5.59
C GLN A 785 -11.08 14.03 -6.31
N THR A 786 -10.03 13.25 -6.60
CA THR A 786 -8.79 13.76 -7.21
C THR A 786 -8.73 13.56 -8.72
N ALA A 787 -9.29 12.46 -9.24
CA ALA A 787 -9.35 12.18 -10.67
C ALA A 787 -10.59 11.35 -11.03
N THR A 788 -11.15 11.61 -12.22
CA THR A 788 -12.18 10.78 -12.85
C THR A 788 -11.88 10.68 -14.34
N VAL A 789 -11.81 9.45 -14.85
CA VAL A 789 -11.57 9.17 -16.27
C VAL A 789 -12.61 8.20 -16.76
N THR A 790 -13.16 8.46 -17.95
CA THR A 790 -14.01 7.53 -18.69
C THR A 790 -13.24 7.07 -19.93
N GLY A 791 -13.13 5.76 -20.15
CA GLY A 791 -12.33 5.22 -21.26
C GLY A 791 -11.87 3.78 -21.07
N THR A 792 -10.90 3.36 -21.89
CA THR A 792 -10.44 1.97 -22.03
C THR A 792 -9.00 1.70 -21.57
N SER A 793 -8.22 2.72 -21.17
CA SER A 793 -6.78 2.58 -20.88
C SER A 793 -6.42 2.74 -19.39
N PHE A 794 -5.59 1.82 -18.87
CA PHE A 794 -5.29 1.59 -17.46
C PHE A 794 -3.77 1.52 -17.20
N ASN A 795 -3.09 2.63 -16.92
CA ASN A 795 -1.63 2.59 -17.01
C ASN A 795 -0.85 2.77 -15.71
N LEU A 796 -1.43 3.14 -14.55
CA LEU A 796 -0.61 3.51 -13.38
C LEU A 796 -0.89 2.73 -12.09
N TRP A 797 -2.15 2.58 -11.69
CA TRP A 797 -2.56 1.95 -10.43
C TRP A 797 -2.54 0.42 -10.37
N PRO A 798 -2.60 -0.34 -11.50
CA PRO A 798 -2.45 -1.79 -11.46
C PRO A 798 -0.99 -2.27 -11.59
N LEU A 799 -0.03 -1.38 -11.83
CA LEU A 799 1.39 -1.75 -12.05
C LEU A 799 2.14 -2.02 -10.75
N TRP A 800 3.01 -3.03 -10.71
CA TRP A 800 3.84 -3.28 -9.53
C TRP A 800 4.97 -2.28 -9.41
N THR A 801 5.40 -2.05 -8.18
CA THR A 801 6.48 -1.11 -7.88
C THR A 801 7.43 -1.66 -6.83
N PRO A 802 8.75 -1.51 -7.03
CA PRO A 802 9.40 -1.04 -8.26
C PRO A 802 9.41 -2.15 -9.33
N ASP A 803 9.00 -1.82 -10.55
CA ASP A 803 9.19 -2.71 -11.71
C ASP A 803 10.38 -2.20 -12.53
N LEU A 804 11.34 -3.10 -12.78
CA LEU A 804 12.60 -2.81 -13.48
C LEU A 804 12.54 -3.14 -14.98
N GLN A 805 11.52 -3.85 -15.46
CA GLN A 805 11.50 -4.34 -16.84
C GLN A 805 11.07 -3.26 -17.84
N ASP A 806 10.18 -2.34 -17.43
CA ASP A 806 9.55 -1.41 -18.35
C ASP A 806 10.11 0.02 -18.31
N GLY A 807 11.03 0.35 -17.40
CA GLY A 807 11.63 1.68 -17.28
C GLY A 807 10.68 2.82 -16.87
N PHE A 808 9.35 2.58 -16.86
CA PHE A 808 8.29 3.54 -16.49
C PHE A 808 7.90 3.49 -15.00
N SER A 809 8.31 2.45 -14.28
CA SER A 809 7.80 2.06 -12.95
C SER A 809 8.77 2.25 -11.79
N ALA A 810 10.00 2.72 -12.07
CA ALA A 810 10.98 3.05 -11.04
C ALA A 810 10.62 4.33 -10.25
N ASP A 811 9.72 5.18 -10.80
CA ASP A 811 9.46 6.53 -10.30
C ASP A 811 8.10 6.70 -9.61
N GLN A 812 7.38 5.61 -9.27
CA GLN A 812 6.07 5.70 -8.61
C GLN A 812 6.13 6.46 -7.29
N TYR A 813 5.64 7.70 -7.32
CA TYR A 813 5.69 8.66 -6.23
C TYR A 813 4.39 9.48 -6.20
N ILE A 814 3.85 9.67 -5.00
CA ILE A 814 2.77 10.61 -4.73
C ILE A 814 2.99 11.17 -3.33
N GLU A 815 2.65 12.43 -3.14
CA GLU A 815 2.85 13.10 -1.87
C GLU A 815 1.60 13.86 -1.44
N GLU A 816 1.56 14.11 -0.14
CA GLU A 816 0.52 14.85 0.53
C GLU A 816 1.18 15.62 1.69
N THR A 817 0.75 16.85 1.91
CA THR A 817 1.03 17.57 3.15
C THR A 817 0.01 18.68 3.36
N HIS A 818 -0.32 18.97 4.61
CA HIS A 818 -1.33 19.95 4.96
C HIS A 818 -0.96 20.77 6.20
N ASN A 819 -1.61 21.91 6.37
CA ASN A 819 -1.56 22.70 7.59
C ASN A 819 -2.23 21.91 8.74
N VAL A 820 -1.56 21.82 9.89
CA VAL A 820 -2.09 21.15 11.09
C VAL A 820 -2.19 22.06 12.31
N ALA A 821 -1.85 23.33 12.18
CA ALA A 821 -1.86 24.31 13.26
C ALA A 821 -2.48 25.64 12.82
N GLY A 822 -3.43 26.16 13.59
CA GLY A 822 -4.17 27.38 13.29
C GLY A 822 -5.55 27.12 12.68
N THR A 823 -6.12 28.14 12.06
CA THR A 823 -7.55 28.20 11.67
C THR A 823 -7.82 28.02 10.17
N ALA A 824 -6.78 27.92 9.33
CA ALA A 824 -6.93 27.80 7.88
C ALA A 824 -6.59 26.39 7.39
N ASP A 825 -7.58 25.63 6.93
CA ASP A 825 -7.35 24.33 6.33
C ASP A 825 -6.70 24.52 4.95
N SER A 826 -5.44 24.08 4.79
CA SER A 826 -4.71 24.05 3.52
C SER A 826 -4.10 22.68 3.31
N ILE A 827 -4.36 22.07 2.16
CA ILE A 827 -3.93 20.73 1.81
C ILE A 827 -3.28 20.76 0.44
N ARG A 828 -2.09 20.17 0.33
CA ARG A 828 -1.38 19.99 -0.93
C ARG A 828 -1.21 18.51 -1.19
N PHE A 829 -1.68 18.04 -2.34
CA PHE A 829 -1.71 16.62 -2.65
C PHE A 829 -1.46 16.35 -4.14
N GLY A 830 -0.92 15.19 -4.46
CA GLY A 830 -0.74 14.72 -5.84
C GLY A 830 -2.06 14.24 -6.47
N ILE A 831 -2.28 14.52 -7.75
CA ILE A 831 -3.55 14.11 -8.42
C ILE A 831 -3.55 12.64 -8.89
N ASN A 832 -2.38 12.08 -9.19
CA ASN A 832 -2.19 10.70 -9.62
C ASN A 832 -0.72 10.31 -9.36
N LEU A 833 -0.43 9.01 -9.34
CA LEU A 833 0.93 8.47 -9.29
C LEU A 833 1.76 9.15 -10.39
N ASN A 834 2.89 9.77 -10.02
CA ASN A 834 3.84 10.43 -10.94
C ASN A 834 3.39 11.75 -11.57
N THR A 835 2.30 12.38 -11.11
CA THR A 835 1.77 13.58 -11.78
C THR A 835 1.46 14.73 -10.81
N GLY A 836 1.07 15.87 -11.39
CA GLY A 836 1.07 17.20 -10.79
C GLY A 836 0.35 17.34 -9.45
N LEU A 837 0.76 18.38 -8.74
CA LEU A 837 0.30 18.69 -7.40
C LEU A 837 -0.84 19.70 -7.47
N ARG A 838 -1.77 19.56 -6.54
CA ARG A 838 -2.89 20.47 -6.36
C ARG A 838 -2.89 20.99 -4.94
N ILE A 839 -3.28 22.24 -4.77
CA ILE A 839 -3.55 22.86 -3.47
C ILE A 839 -5.05 23.09 -3.35
N VAL A 840 -5.58 22.84 -2.16
CA VAL A 840 -6.96 23.11 -1.78
C VAL A 840 -6.94 23.81 -0.44
N GLY A 841 -7.73 24.88 -0.32
CA GLY A 841 -7.85 25.65 0.91
C GLY A 841 -6.99 26.92 0.92
N ALA A 842 -6.88 27.55 2.09
CA ALA A 842 -6.11 28.76 2.30
C ALA A 842 -5.04 28.52 3.37
N PRO A 843 -3.87 29.16 3.28
CA PRO A 843 -3.50 30.15 2.28
C PRO A 843 -3.02 29.54 0.95
N ASP A 844 -3.47 30.11 -0.17
CA ASP A 844 -3.01 29.78 -1.52
C ASP A 844 -2.19 30.96 -2.08
N TRP A 845 -0.89 30.74 -2.29
CA TRP A 845 0.06 31.75 -2.77
C TRP A 845 0.66 31.32 -4.11
N SER A 846 1.05 32.31 -4.92
CA SER A 846 1.72 32.03 -6.19
C SER A 846 3.02 31.25 -5.97
N GLY A 847 3.15 30.11 -6.67
CA GLY A 847 4.33 29.27 -6.64
C GLY A 847 4.19 28.03 -5.75
N MET A 848 3.23 27.98 -4.83
CA MET A 848 3.03 26.84 -3.92
C MET A 848 2.77 25.53 -4.68
N GLU A 849 2.22 25.61 -5.89
CA GLU A 849 1.91 24.49 -6.79
C GLU A 849 3.13 23.78 -7.38
N THR A 850 4.33 24.37 -7.30
CA THR A 850 5.53 23.89 -8.06
C THR A 850 6.62 23.23 -7.21
N GLY A 851 6.53 23.26 -5.87
CA GLY A 851 7.59 22.75 -4.99
C GLY A 851 7.08 22.06 -3.73
N PHE A 852 7.97 21.37 -3.02
CA PHE A 852 7.65 20.61 -1.80
C PHE A 852 7.36 21.57 -0.63
N MET A 853 6.14 21.52 -0.07
CA MET A 853 5.69 22.53 0.90
C MET A 853 5.81 22.04 2.34
N ALA A 854 6.46 22.79 3.21
CA ALA A 854 6.48 22.55 4.65
C ALA A 854 5.80 23.70 5.39
N TYR A 855 4.61 23.44 5.94
CA TYR A 855 3.91 24.36 6.82
C TYR A 855 4.66 24.47 8.16
N ILE A 856 4.82 25.69 8.68
CA ILE A 856 5.53 25.95 9.94
C ILE A 856 4.80 27.03 10.76
N GLY A 857 4.91 26.94 12.08
CA GLY A 857 4.23 27.85 13.01
C GLY A 857 2.72 27.65 13.02
N VAL A 858 1.98 28.68 13.42
CA VAL A 858 0.50 28.69 13.48
C VAL A 858 -0.04 29.48 12.31
N ILE A 859 -0.72 28.82 11.39
CA ILE A 859 -1.19 29.43 10.15
C ILE A 859 -2.67 29.72 10.29
N ASN A 860 -2.95 30.96 10.70
CA ASN A 860 -4.28 31.53 10.68
C ASN A 860 -4.52 32.22 9.33
N GLY A 861 -5.75 32.08 8.82
CA GLY A 861 -6.15 32.52 7.47
C GLY A 861 -5.99 34.01 7.23
#